data_AF-A0A8T0I0K5-F1
#
_entry.id   AF-A0A8T0I0K5-F1
#
_cell.length_a   1.000
_cell.length_b   1.000
_cell.length_c   1.000
_cell.angle_alpha   90.00
_cell.angle_beta   90.00
_cell.angle_gamma   90.00
#
_symmetry.space_group_name_H-M   'P 1'
#
loop_
_entity.id
_entity.type
_entity.pdbx_description
1 polymer ?
#
loop_
_entity_poly.entity_id
_entity_poly.type
_entity_poly.pdbx_seq_one_letter_code
_entity_poly.pdbx_strand_id
1 'polypeptide(L)'
;MAEVKQLLSTIIDTFKSNGGHELVAGSSEVDEWLGYASSFGVGAEFEGACAYANSYLTLRTFLVGNDLSIADITVVAYLVGAGPRWESFRKSMKYPNIVRWYNCILAQYPALADVLPRHGTGKPVAPEATKAGVVSAEAKEKSDGALEVDLPGAEMGKVCTRFPPEPSGYLHIGHAKAALLNQYFAQKYKGRLIIRFDDTNPSKEKEEFVESILQDLDTLGVKGDVITYTSDYFPQLMEMCEKLIKEGKAYVDDTEREQMQIERKALIESKCRNQTVEENLKLWKEMVAGTARGVQCCVRGKLDMSNVNASLRDPVYYRCNPTPHHRVGSKYKVYPTYDFACPFVDSIEGVTHALRSSEYHDRNDQYYRVLEDMQLRRVHVWDFSRLNFVYTLLSKRKLQWFVDNGKVEGWHDPRFPTVRGITRRGLTIEALKQFILSQGASKNLNLMEWDKLWTINKKIIDPICPRHTAVISEGKVLLDLSNGPETPFTQVILRHKKFEGAGKKATVFTKRVWLDHADAAAVSEGEEVTLMDWGNAFIRKVERDQYGLITLLHGELHLEGSVKTTKLKLTWLPETSELVPLTLVNFEHLIVKKKLDEGDDFLSALNDPTRFETSAVGDSNMRNLQRGEIIQLERKGYYICDVPFLRSSKPIVLISIPDGRKEKPPGQ
;
A
#
# COMPACT_ATOMS: atom_id res chain seq x y z
N MET A 1 -6.59 36.08 2.49
CA MET A 1 -7.75 35.38 3.09
C MET A 1 -9.05 36.17 2.94
N ALA A 2 -9.13 37.44 3.36
CA ALA A 2 -10.35 38.24 3.19
C ALA A 2 -10.71 38.48 1.71
N GLU A 3 -9.73 38.84 0.87
CA GLU A 3 -9.93 39.02 -0.58
C GLU A 3 -10.29 37.72 -1.30
N VAL A 4 -9.71 36.60 -0.85
CA VAL A 4 -10.02 35.25 -1.37
C VAL A 4 -11.45 34.85 -1.01
N LYS A 5 -11.89 35.13 0.22
CA LYS A 5 -13.29 34.90 0.64
C LYS A 5 -14.28 35.79 -0.13
N GLN A 6 -13.92 37.03 -0.42
CA GLN A 6 -14.74 37.96 -1.21
C GLN A 6 -14.91 37.46 -2.66
N LEU A 7 -13.80 37.09 -3.31
CA LEU A 7 -13.79 36.54 -4.67
C LEU A 7 -14.56 35.21 -4.74
N LEU A 8 -14.39 34.34 -3.75
CA LEU A 8 -15.11 33.07 -3.66
C LEU A 8 -16.61 33.27 -3.46
N SER A 9 -17.04 34.20 -2.60
CA SER A 9 -18.47 34.52 -2.45
C SER A 9 -19.06 34.96 -3.79
N THR A 10 -18.38 35.86 -4.51
CA THR A 10 -18.88 36.36 -5.81
C THR A 10 -18.97 35.25 -6.87
N ILE A 11 -17.97 34.36 -6.94
CA ILE A 11 -17.97 33.24 -7.90
C ILE A 11 -19.05 32.21 -7.55
N ILE A 12 -19.23 31.89 -6.27
CA ILE A 12 -20.23 30.93 -5.79
C ILE A 12 -21.65 31.46 -6.00
N ASP A 13 -21.89 32.73 -5.66
CA ASP A 13 -23.20 33.36 -5.82
C ASP A 13 -23.59 33.44 -7.30
N THR A 14 -22.63 33.73 -8.18
CA THR A 14 -22.83 33.76 -9.64
C THR A 14 -23.07 32.35 -10.20
N PHE A 15 -22.30 31.34 -9.76
CA PHE A 15 -22.49 29.94 -10.19
C PHE A 15 -23.84 29.36 -9.76
N LYS A 16 -24.29 29.68 -8.54
CA LYS A 16 -25.64 29.31 -8.05
C LYS A 16 -26.75 29.99 -8.84
N SER A 17 -26.58 31.27 -9.19
CA SER A 17 -27.58 32.02 -9.98
C SER A 17 -27.79 31.48 -11.39
N ASN A 18 -26.79 30.77 -11.94
CA ASN A 18 -26.84 30.16 -13.29
C ASN A 18 -27.24 28.66 -13.26
N GLY A 19 -27.85 28.18 -12.18
CA GLY A 19 -28.43 26.82 -12.11
C GLY A 19 -27.45 25.70 -11.71
N GLY A 20 -26.31 26.04 -11.10
CA GLY A 20 -25.37 25.05 -10.55
C GLY A 20 -25.90 24.32 -9.31
N HIS A 21 -25.56 23.02 -9.17
CA HIS A 21 -25.92 22.18 -8.02
C HIS A 21 -25.24 22.61 -6.70
N GLU A 22 -25.79 22.13 -5.58
CA GLU A 22 -25.38 22.45 -4.21
C GLU A 22 -23.94 21.98 -3.91
N LEU A 23 -23.03 22.93 -3.66
CA LEU A 23 -21.61 22.65 -3.40
C LEU A 23 -21.43 22.10 -1.97
N VAL A 24 -20.77 20.95 -1.84
CA VAL A 24 -20.43 20.35 -0.54
C VAL A 24 -19.38 21.22 0.16
N ALA A 25 -19.81 22.03 1.12
CA ALA A 25 -18.95 22.84 1.97
C ALA A 25 -18.85 22.20 3.37
N GLY A 26 -17.91 21.27 3.56
CA GLY A 26 -17.77 20.61 4.86
C GLY A 26 -16.68 19.55 5.00
N SER A 27 -15.53 19.67 4.32
CA SER A 27 -14.39 18.77 4.56
C SER A 27 -13.07 19.52 4.78
N SER A 28 -12.20 18.99 5.64
CA SER A 28 -10.87 19.54 5.92
C SER A 28 -9.97 19.60 4.68
N GLU A 29 -10.19 18.73 3.69
CA GLU A 29 -9.47 18.72 2.42
C GLU A 29 -9.82 19.92 1.52
N VAL A 30 -11.07 20.41 1.57
CA VAL A 30 -11.46 21.64 0.86
C VAL A 30 -10.65 22.82 1.38
N ASP A 31 -10.53 22.97 2.70
CA ASP A 31 -9.77 24.07 3.30
C ASP A 31 -8.27 24.00 2.96
N GLU A 32 -7.72 22.79 2.81
CA GLU A 32 -6.33 22.60 2.36
C GLU A 32 -6.13 23.10 0.92
N TRP A 33 -7.01 22.72 0.01
CA TRP A 33 -6.93 23.18 -1.38
C TRP A 33 -7.20 24.67 -1.54
N LEU A 34 -8.15 25.24 -0.79
CA LEU A 34 -8.41 26.68 -0.78
C LEU A 34 -7.18 27.46 -0.27
N GLY A 35 -6.49 26.93 0.74
CA GLY A 35 -5.24 27.51 1.24
C GLY A 35 -4.09 27.38 0.23
N TYR A 36 -4.04 26.28 -0.52
CA TYR A 36 -3.00 26.01 -1.52
C TYR A 36 -3.23 26.72 -2.86
N ALA A 37 -4.46 27.08 -3.18
CA ALA A 37 -4.84 27.60 -4.49
C ALA A 37 -4.05 28.86 -4.93
N SER A 38 -3.62 29.70 -3.98
CA SER A 38 -2.83 30.90 -4.29
C SER A 38 -1.45 30.60 -4.92
N SER A 39 -0.88 29.41 -4.68
CA SER A 39 0.38 28.98 -5.30
C SER A 39 0.25 28.69 -6.81
N PHE A 40 -0.99 28.59 -7.34
CA PHE A 40 -1.26 28.54 -8.79
C PHE A 40 -1.33 29.92 -9.45
N GLY A 41 -1.11 31.01 -8.70
CA GLY A 41 -1.00 32.36 -9.23
C GLY A 41 0.35 32.67 -9.89
N VAL A 42 0.62 33.96 -10.14
CA VAL A 42 1.87 34.43 -10.77
C VAL A 42 3.02 34.38 -9.75
N GLY A 43 4.08 33.62 -10.03
CA GLY A 43 5.28 33.56 -9.17
C GLY A 43 6.19 32.35 -9.38
N ALA A 44 7.20 32.19 -8.53
CA ALA A 44 8.16 31.08 -8.59
C ALA A 44 7.55 29.71 -8.22
N GLU A 45 6.46 29.71 -7.44
CA GLU A 45 5.81 28.49 -6.93
C GLU A 45 4.89 27.79 -7.95
N PHE A 46 4.53 28.49 -9.03
CA PHE A 46 3.56 28.01 -10.02
C PHE A 46 3.86 26.63 -10.60
N GLU A 47 5.12 26.33 -10.92
CA GLU A 47 5.49 25.03 -11.50
C GLU A 47 5.43 23.92 -10.45
N GLY A 48 5.82 24.21 -9.21
CA GLY A 48 5.70 23.29 -8.08
C GLY A 48 4.23 22.97 -7.79
N ALA A 49 3.36 23.98 -7.83
CA ALA A 49 1.93 23.82 -7.67
C ALA A 49 1.31 22.99 -8.80
N CYS A 50 1.66 23.26 -10.05
CA CYS A 50 1.22 22.46 -11.20
C CYS A 50 1.71 21.01 -11.10
N ALA A 51 2.96 20.78 -10.71
CA ALA A 51 3.51 19.44 -10.53
C ALA A 51 2.82 18.68 -9.39
N TYR A 52 2.57 19.35 -8.26
CA TYR A 52 1.85 18.78 -7.12
C TYR A 52 0.43 18.40 -7.49
N ALA A 53 -0.36 19.32 -8.06
CA ALA A 53 -1.72 19.02 -8.50
C ALA A 53 -1.74 17.96 -9.60
N ASN A 54 -0.77 17.93 -10.50
CA ASN A 54 -0.67 16.89 -11.52
C ASN A 54 -0.47 15.49 -10.90
N SER A 55 0.39 15.38 -9.89
CA SER A 55 0.57 14.13 -9.15
C SER A 55 -0.68 13.78 -8.34
N TYR A 56 -1.31 14.77 -7.69
CA TYR A 56 -2.52 14.58 -6.90
C TYR A 56 -3.72 14.13 -7.74
N LEU A 57 -3.87 14.69 -8.93
CA LEU A 57 -4.95 14.42 -9.87
C LEU A 57 -4.74 13.15 -10.69
N THR A 58 -3.64 12.40 -10.50
CA THR A 58 -3.35 11.18 -11.28
C THR A 58 -4.55 10.22 -11.30
N LEU A 59 -5.20 10.00 -10.14
CA LEU A 59 -6.33 9.08 -9.95
C LEU A 59 -7.65 9.77 -9.58
N ARG A 60 -7.75 11.10 -9.75
CA ARG A 60 -8.90 11.89 -9.28
C ARG A 60 -9.55 12.68 -10.42
N THR A 61 -10.89 12.70 -10.39
CA THR A 61 -11.71 13.51 -11.31
C THR A 61 -11.98 14.90 -10.76
N PHE A 62 -12.04 15.04 -9.43
CA PHE A 62 -12.19 16.30 -8.70
C PHE A 62 -11.12 16.40 -7.61
N LEU A 63 -10.79 17.62 -7.18
CA LEU A 63 -9.79 17.84 -6.13
C LEU A 63 -10.25 17.33 -4.77
N VAL A 64 -11.55 17.37 -4.49
CA VAL A 64 -12.12 16.86 -3.24
C VAL A 64 -13.42 16.12 -3.51
N GLY A 65 -13.54 14.91 -2.98
CA GLY A 65 -14.74 14.07 -3.15
C GLY A 65 -14.93 13.56 -4.59
N ASN A 66 -16.18 13.32 -4.96
CA ASN A 66 -16.57 12.72 -6.23
C ASN A 66 -17.37 13.66 -7.16
N ASP A 67 -17.60 14.91 -6.74
CA ASP A 67 -18.37 15.93 -7.46
C ASP A 67 -17.63 17.27 -7.45
N LEU A 68 -18.07 18.22 -8.29
CA LEU A 68 -17.47 19.56 -8.38
C LEU A 68 -17.48 20.25 -7.01
N SER A 69 -16.29 20.54 -6.49
CA SER A 69 -16.12 21.22 -5.21
C SER A 69 -15.70 22.68 -5.39
N ILE A 70 -15.84 23.48 -4.32
CA ILE A 70 -15.30 24.85 -4.28
C ILE A 70 -13.78 24.86 -4.47
N ALA A 71 -13.06 23.81 -4.04
CA ALA A 71 -11.63 23.68 -4.27
C ALA A 71 -11.30 23.61 -5.77
N ASP A 72 -12.08 22.84 -6.54
CA ASP A 72 -11.92 22.76 -8.00
C ASP A 72 -12.10 24.12 -8.66
N ILE A 73 -13.20 24.80 -8.35
CA ILE A 73 -13.52 26.12 -8.91
C ILE A 73 -12.39 27.12 -8.59
N THR A 74 -11.87 27.08 -7.37
CA THR A 74 -10.82 27.99 -6.91
C THR A 74 -9.53 27.76 -7.66
N VAL A 75 -9.06 26.52 -7.76
CA VAL A 75 -7.81 26.20 -8.47
C VAL A 75 -7.93 26.50 -9.97
N VAL A 76 -9.08 26.20 -10.59
CA VAL A 76 -9.36 26.59 -11.98
C VAL A 76 -9.27 28.12 -12.14
N ALA A 77 -9.80 28.90 -11.19
CA ALA A 77 -9.74 30.35 -11.24
C ALA A 77 -8.30 30.89 -11.19
N TYR A 78 -7.45 30.34 -10.31
CA TYR A 78 -6.04 30.74 -10.25
C TYR A 78 -5.25 30.33 -11.49
N LEU A 79 -5.51 29.14 -12.06
CA LEU A 79 -4.90 28.72 -13.32
C LEU A 79 -5.28 29.63 -14.50
N VAL A 80 -6.55 30.07 -14.57
CA VAL A 80 -6.98 31.08 -15.56
C VAL A 80 -6.28 32.42 -15.29
N GLY A 81 -6.16 32.82 -14.03
CA GLY A 81 -5.45 34.02 -13.60
C GLY A 81 -3.94 34.01 -13.92
N ALA A 82 -3.32 32.83 -14.00
CA ALA A 82 -1.92 32.68 -14.44
C ALA A 82 -1.71 32.92 -15.95
N GLY A 83 -2.80 33.05 -16.73
CA GLY A 83 -2.79 33.59 -18.08
C GLY A 83 -1.90 32.82 -19.07
N PRO A 84 -1.02 33.50 -19.84
CA PRO A 84 -0.22 32.86 -20.88
C PRO A 84 0.67 31.71 -20.40
N ARG A 85 1.09 31.73 -19.13
CA ARG A 85 1.97 30.71 -18.56
C ARG A 85 1.25 29.37 -18.41
N TRP A 86 0.04 29.38 -17.87
CA TRP A 86 -0.80 28.19 -17.80
C TRP A 86 -1.14 27.69 -19.20
N GLU A 87 -1.49 28.58 -20.12
CA GLU A 87 -1.85 28.20 -21.49
C GLU A 87 -0.67 27.53 -22.22
N SER A 88 0.57 27.97 -21.96
CA SER A 88 1.76 27.30 -22.47
C SER A 88 1.88 25.86 -21.97
N PHE A 89 1.67 25.62 -20.66
CA PHE A 89 1.75 24.28 -20.08
C PHE A 89 0.59 23.38 -20.51
N ARG A 90 -0.59 23.98 -20.68
CA ARG A 90 -1.79 23.32 -21.19
C ARG A 90 -1.59 22.82 -22.61
N LYS A 91 -1.06 23.67 -23.50
CA LYS A 91 -0.79 23.30 -24.90
C LYS A 91 0.37 22.31 -25.03
N SER A 92 1.41 22.45 -24.21
CA SER A 92 2.57 21.54 -24.26
C SER A 92 2.32 20.21 -23.53
N MET A 93 1.17 20.03 -22.88
CA MET A 93 0.86 18.86 -22.03
C MET A 93 1.96 18.56 -21.00
N LYS A 94 2.65 19.59 -20.49
CA LYS A 94 3.79 19.42 -19.55
C LYS A 94 3.37 18.65 -18.30
N TYR A 95 2.13 18.89 -17.86
CA TYR A 95 1.50 18.23 -16.72
C TYR A 95 0.15 17.64 -17.15
N PRO A 96 0.13 16.40 -17.66
CA PRO A 96 -1.03 15.86 -18.39
C PRO A 96 -2.28 15.67 -17.52
N ASN A 97 -2.14 15.38 -16.23
CA ASN A 97 -3.28 15.08 -15.34
C ASN A 97 -4.01 16.36 -14.91
N ILE A 98 -3.29 17.42 -14.56
CA ILE A 98 -3.90 18.72 -14.26
C ILE A 98 -4.52 19.34 -15.52
N VAL A 99 -3.92 19.12 -16.70
CA VAL A 99 -4.51 19.54 -17.97
C VAL A 99 -5.78 18.75 -18.30
N ARG A 100 -5.75 17.42 -18.14
CA ARG A 100 -6.93 16.55 -18.28
C ARG A 100 -8.06 17.02 -17.36
N TRP A 101 -7.77 17.17 -16.08
CA TRP A 101 -8.72 17.64 -15.07
C TRP A 101 -9.28 19.02 -15.43
N TYR A 102 -8.44 20.03 -15.70
CA TYR A 102 -8.88 21.38 -16.04
C TYR A 102 -9.81 21.40 -17.26
N ASN A 103 -9.44 20.66 -18.31
CA ASN A 103 -10.28 20.55 -19.52
C ASN A 103 -11.58 19.80 -19.24
N CYS A 104 -11.55 18.75 -18.41
CA CYS A 104 -12.73 17.99 -18.00
C CYS A 104 -13.73 18.87 -17.23
N ILE A 105 -13.25 19.66 -16.25
CA ILE A 105 -14.07 20.57 -15.47
C ILE A 105 -14.73 21.63 -16.37
N LEU A 106 -13.97 22.25 -17.29
CA LEU A 106 -14.55 23.26 -18.19
C LEU A 106 -15.49 22.66 -19.25
N ALA A 107 -15.27 21.42 -19.68
CA ALA A 107 -16.16 20.73 -20.61
C ALA A 107 -17.47 20.30 -19.95
N GLN A 108 -17.42 19.83 -18.70
CA GLN A 108 -18.60 19.41 -17.94
C GLN A 108 -19.38 20.60 -17.38
N TYR A 109 -18.72 21.72 -17.07
CA TYR A 109 -19.34 22.91 -16.49
C TYR A 109 -18.99 24.18 -17.30
N PRO A 110 -19.54 24.35 -18.51
CA PRO A 110 -19.21 25.47 -19.39
C PRO A 110 -19.46 26.85 -18.78
N ALA A 111 -20.47 26.96 -17.90
CA ALA A 111 -20.80 28.20 -17.19
C ALA A 111 -19.65 28.73 -16.32
N LEU A 112 -18.70 27.90 -15.91
CA LEU A 112 -17.49 28.36 -15.20
C LEU A 112 -16.60 29.22 -16.10
N ALA A 113 -16.55 28.96 -17.41
CA ALA A 113 -15.73 29.75 -18.33
C ALA A 113 -16.18 31.22 -18.45
N ASP A 114 -17.46 31.50 -18.16
CA ASP A 114 -18.07 32.83 -18.25
C ASP A 114 -17.90 33.66 -16.96
N VAL A 115 -17.62 33.00 -15.82
CA VAL A 115 -17.53 33.61 -14.48
C VAL A 115 -16.07 33.88 -14.07
N LEU A 116 -15.08 33.33 -14.79
CA LEU A 116 -13.67 33.43 -14.44
C LEU A 116 -12.98 34.68 -15.06
N PRO A 117 -12.25 35.49 -14.27
CA PRO A 117 -11.66 36.74 -14.75
C PRO A 117 -10.51 36.50 -15.74
N ARG A 118 -10.61 37.07 -16.95
CA ARG A 118 -9.53 37.09 -17.94
C ARG A 118 -8.72 38.39 -17.82
N HIS A 119 -7.50 38.37 -17.30
CA HIS A 119 -6.62 39.54 -17.30
C HIS A 119 -5.17 39.26 -17.73
N GLY A 120 -4.73 40.01 -18.75
CA GLY A 120 -3.53 40.85 -18.70
C GLY A 120 -2.16 40.22 -18.95
N THR A 121 -1.65 40.35 -20.18
CA THR A 121 -0.32 39.93 -20.65
C THR A 121 0.85 40.73 -20.06
N GLY A 122 1.92 40.03 -19.64
CA GLY A 122 3.27 40.60 -19.40
C GLY A 122 4.36 39.54 -19.61
N LYS A 123 5.26 39.76 -20.59
CA LYS A 123 6.33 38.83 -21.04
C LYS A 123 7.44 38.64 -19.99
N PRO A 124 8.04 37.43 -19.84
CA PRO A 124 9.35 37.26 -19.21
C PRO A 124 10.49 37.06 -20.22
N VAL A 125 11.65 37.60 -19.87
CA VAL A 125 12.97 37.44 -20.51
C VAL A 125 13.67 36.19 -19.95
N ALA A 126 14.34 35.42 -20.81
CA ALA A 126 15.06 34.17 -20.46
C ALA A 126 16.47 34.43 -19.90
N PRO A 127 17.05 33.46 -19.17
CA PRO A 127 18.34 32.94 -19.63
C PRO A 127 18.52 31.40 -19.54
N GLU A 128 19.64 31.00 -20.15
CA GLU A 128 20.05 29.72 -20.73
C GLU A 128 20.25 28.52 -19.80
N ALA A 129 20.20 27.34 -20.45
CA ALA A 129 20.43 26.02 -19.88
C ALA A 129 21.90 25.59 -19.93
N THR A 130 22.38 25.00 -18.84
CA THR A 130 23.60 24.18 -18.82
C THR A 130 23.25 22.70 -18.60
N LYS A 131 23.68 21.85 -19.53
CA LYS A 131 23.60 20.38 -19.48
C LYS A 131 24.58 19.81 -18.44
N ALA A 132 24.14 18.84 -17.65
CA ALA A 132 25.01 17.91 -16.93
C ALA A 132 24.60 16.47 -17.26
N GLY A 133 25.59 15.67 -17.66
CA GLY A 133 25.43 14.32 -18.21
C GLY A 133 25.08 13.26 -17.17
N VAL A 134 24.33 12.26 -17.64
CA VAL A 134 23.99 11.04 -16.92
C VAL A 134 25.18 10.08 -17.02
N VAL A 135 25.70 9.64 -15.87
CA VAL A 135 26.63 8.51 -15.80
C VAL A 135 25.86 7.34 -15.20
N SER A 136 25.56 6.34 -16.02
CA SER A 136 24.99 5.06 -15.62
C SER A 136 26.09 4.17 -15.03
N ALA A 137 25.93 3.74 -13.78
CA ALA A 137 26.74 2.68 -13.19
C ALA A 137 25.84 1.48 -12.91
N GLU A 138 26.04 0.42 -13.68
CA GLU A 138 25.44 -0.89 -13.50
C GLU A 138 26.03 -1.57 -12.25
N ALA A 139 25.20 -1.85 -11.26
CA ALA A 139 25.57 -2.71 -10.13
C ALA A 139 25.11 -4.15 -10.41
N LYS A 140 26.08 -5.07 -10.46
CA LYS A 140 25.83 -6.52 -10.52
C LYS A 140 25.14 -7.00 -9.24
N GLU A 141 23.91 -7.52 -9.36
CA GLU A 141 23.23 -8.25 -8.31
C GLU A 141 23.98 -9.56 -7.99
N LYS A 142 24.34 -9.76 -6.72
CA LYS A 142 24.65 -11.07 -6.15
C LYS A 142 23.36 -11.62 -5.54
N SER A 143 22.81 -12.67 -6.15
CA SER A 143 21.62 -13.37 -5.64
C SER A 143 22.02 -14.27 -4.46
N ASP A 144 21.73 -13.84 -3.23
CA ASP A 144 21.95 -14.65 -2.02
C ASP A 144 20.59 -15.01 -1.39
N GLY A 145 19.78 -15.78 -2.14
CA GLY A 145 18.41 -16.14 -1.74
C GLY A 145 17.66 -17.05 -2.71
N ALA A 146 18.33 -18.03 -3.32
CA ALA A 146 17.64 -19.00 -4.16
C ALA A 146 16.79 -19.95 -3.31
N LEU A 147 15.53 -20.19 -3.71
CA LEU A 147 14.78 -21.35 -3.22
C LEU A 147 15.50 -22.62 -3.66
N GLU A 148 15.88 -23.48 -2.71
CA GLU A 148 16.54 -24.78 -2.92
C GLU A 148 15.66 -25.81 -3.64
N VAL A 149 14.41 -25.47 -3.98
CA VAL A 149 13.46 -26.40 -4.57
C VAL A 149 13.04 -25.93 -5.96
N ASP A 150 13.13 -26.88 -6.89
CA ASP A 150 12.76 -26.74 -8.29
C ASP A 150 11.30 -27.14 -8.54
N LEU A 151 10.73 -26.61 -9.62
CA LEU A 151 9.42 -27.04 -10.09
C LEU A 151 9.54 -28.42 -10.77
N PRO A 152 8.67 -29.40 -10.44
CA PRO A 152 8.77 -30.75 -10.97
C PRO A 152 8.50 -30.77 -12.48
N GLY A 153 9.45 -31.28 -13.26
CA GLY A 153 9.32 -31.32 -14.73
C GLY A 153 9.43 -29.96 -15.41
N ALA A 154 9.96 -28.94 -14.71
CA ALA A 154 10.19 -27.63 -15.31
C ALA A 154 11.35 -27.66 -16.31
N GLU A 155 11.08 -27.10 -17.49
CA GLU A 155 12.06 -26.92 -18.56
C GLU A 155 12.31 -25.43 -18.81
N MET A 156 13.59 -25.07 -19.01
CA MET A 156 14.00 -23.70 -19.28
C MET A 156 13.30 -23.16 -20.54
N GLY A 157 12.72 -21.96 -20.45
CA GLY A 157 11.97 -21.32 -21.53
C GLY A 157 10.52 -21.81 -21.70
N LYS A 158 10.09 -22.86 -21.00
CA LYS A 158 8.76 -23.48 -21.17
C LYS A 158 7.84 -23.35 -19.96
N VAL A 159 8.36 -22.89 -18.81
CA VAL A 159 7.54 -22.68 -17.62
C VAL A 159 6.53 -21.56 -17.88
N CYS A 160 5.26 -21.81 -17.57
CA CYS A 160 4.22 -20.79 -17.56
C CYS A 160 3.50 -20.88 -16.21
N THR A 161 3.64 -19.85 -15.41
CA THR A 161 2.96 -19.68 -14.11
C THR A 161 1.82 -18.66 -14.25
N ARG A 162 0.96 -18.59 -13.24
CA ARG A 162 -0.07 -17.55 -13.15
C ARG A 162 -0.32 -17.11 -11.72
N PHE A 163 -0.51 -15.82 -11.53
CA PHE A 163 -1.10 -15.25 -10.32
C PHE A 163 -2.57 -14.92 -10.61
N PRO A 164 -3.53 -15.68 -10.03
CA PRO A 164 -4.95 -15.52 -10.37
C PRO A 164 -5.77 -14.88 -9.23
N PRO A 165 -5.67 -13.56 -8.94
CA PRO A 165 -6.45 -12.94 -7.88
C PRO A 165 -7.93 -12.77 -8.26
N GLU A 166 -8.84 -12.99 -7.31
CA GLU A 166 -10.24 -12.53 -7.43
C GLU A 166 -10.27 -11.01 -7.22
N PRO A 167 -10.86 -10.21 -8.12
CA PRO A 167 -10.94 -8.76 -7.98
C PRO A 167 -12.03 -8.35 -6.99
N SER A 168 -11.94 -8.84 -5.76
CA SER A 168 -12.92 -8.58 -4.70
C SER A 168 -12.34 -7.75 -3.55
N GLY A 169 -11.03 -7.56 -3.45
CA GLY A 169 -10.42 -6.82 -2.35
C GLY A 169 -8.96 -6.48 -2.57
N TYR A 170 -8.41 -5.69 -1.65
CA TYR A 170 -7.00 -5.27 -1.67
C TYR A 170 -6.04 -6.44 -1.44
N LEU A 171 -4.85 -6.39 -2.05
CA LEU A 171 -3.84 -7.39 -1.79
C LEU A 171 -3.26 -7.24 -0.38
N HIS A 172 -2.97 -8.37 0.25
CA HIS A 172 -2.31 -8.45 1.54
C HIS A 172 -1.08 -9.33 1.44
N ILE A 173 -0.28 -9.39 2.50
CA ILE A 173 0.99 -10.10 2.54
C ILE A 173 0.90 -11.57 2.08
N GLY A 174 -0.24 -12.25 2.31
CA GLY A 174 -0.50 -13.59 1.76
C GLY A 174 -0.56 -13.64 0.23
N HIS A 175 -1.18 -12.64 -0.41
CA HIS A 175 -1.22 -12.50 -1.87
C HIS A 175 0.14 -12.11 -2.41
N ALA A 176 0.88 -11.25 -1.70
CA ALA A 176 2.25 -10.89 -2.08
C ALA A 176 3.16 -12.13 -2.18
N LYS A 177 3.04 -13.09 -1.24
CA LYS A 177 3.74 -14.38 -1.34
C LYS A 177 3.40 -15.12 -2.63
N ALA A 178 2.12 -15.25 -2.96
CA ALA A 178 1.69 -15.94 -4.17
C ALA A 178 2.19 -15.26 -5.45
N ALA A 179 2.06 -13.93 -5.54
CA ALA A 179 2.50 -13.15 -6.69
C ALA A 179 4.02 -13.25 -6.90
N LEU A 180 4.80 -13.02 -5.83
CA LEU A 180 6.26 -13.08 -5.88
C LEU A 180 6.81 -14.47 -6.19
N LEU A 181 6.17 -15.54 -5.68
CA LEU A 181 6.57 -16.92 -6.01
C LEU A 181 6.32 -17.25 -7.49
N ASN A 182 5.15 -16.87 -8.03
CA ASN A 182 4.84 -17.12 -9.44
C ASN A 182 5.82 -16.38 -10.36
N GLN A 183 6.16 -15.13 -10.04
CA GLN A 183 7.18 -14.37 -10.75
C GLN A 183 8.58 -14.98 -10.61
N TYR A 184 8.98 -15.35 -9.40
CA TYR A 184 10.29 -15.95 -9.14
C TYR A 184 10.51 -17.19 -10.02
N PHE A 185 9.54 -18.10 -10.08
CA PHE A 185 9.69 -19.30 -10.90
C PHE A 185 9.63 -19.01 -12.40
N ALA A 186 8.80 -18.06 -12.84
CA ALA A 186 8.82 -17.62 -14.24
C ALA A 186 10.22 -17.08 -14.61
N GLN A 187 10.82 -16.23 -13.78
CA GLN A 187 12.15 -15.68 -14.00
C GLN A 187 13.26 -16.75 -13.93
N LYS A 188 13.25 -17.61 -12.90
CA LYS A 188 14.23 -18.69 -12.68
C LYS A 188 14.33 -19.61 -13.90
N TYR A 189 13.18 -19.94 -14.51
CA TYR A 189 13.12 -20.81 -15.68
C TYR A 189 13.00 -20.06 -17.01
N LYS A 190 13.23 -18.74 -17.06
CA LYS A 190 13.08 -17.91 -18.27
C LYS A 190 11.74 -18.14 -19.00
N GLY A 191 10.70 -18.40 -18.22
CA GLY A 191 9.34 -18.69 -18.64
C GLY A 191 8.46 -17.45 -18.67
N ARG A 192 7.15 -17.69 -18.59
CA ARG A 192 6.10 -16.66 -18.64
C ARG A 192 5.31 -16.59 -17.34
N LEU A 193 4.92 -15.38 -16.93
CA LEU A 193 3.96 -15.11 -15.87
C LEU A 193 2.67 -14.51 -16.45
N ILE A 194 1.53 -15.14 -16.16
CA ILE A 194 0.21 -14.58 -16.43
C ILE A 194 -0.35 -13.92 -15.17
N ILE A 195 -0.91 -12.71 -15.30
CA ILE A 195 -1.77 -12.13 -14.27
C ILE A 195 -3.21 -12.32 -14.72
N ARG A 196 -3.94 -13.22 -14.07
CA ARG A 196 -5.32 -13.54 -14.46
C ARG A 196 -6.30 -13.04 -13.41
N PHE A 197 -7.18 -12.12 -13.76
CA PHE A 197 -8.29 -11.82 -12.86
C PHE A 197 -9.29 -12.96 -12.90
N ASP A 198 -9.46 -13.63 -11.77
CA ASP A 198 -10.42 -14.73 -11.67
C ASP A 198 -11.82 -14.19 -11.35
N ASP A 199 -12.40 -13.53 -12.35
CA ASP A 199 -13.65 -12.78 -12.30
C ASP A 199 -14.87 -13.67 -12.61
N THR A 200 -15.16 -14.61 -11.73
CA THR A 200 -16.28 -15.57 -11.88
C THR A 200 -17.47 -15.26 -10.96
N ASN A 201 -17.36 -14.20 -10.15
CA ASN A 201 -18.26 -13.92 -9.06
C ASN A 201 -18.80 -12.47 -9.11
N PRO A 202 -19.84 -12.22 -9.92
CA PRO A 202 -20.32 -10.86 -10.22
C PRO A 202 -20.80 -10.08 -8.97
N SER A 203 -21.15 -10.77 -7.88
CA SER A 203 -21.66 -10.13 -6.67
C SER A 203 -20.57 -9.61 -5.73
N LYS A 204 -19.29 -9.99 -5.92
CA LYS A 204 -18.19 -9.56 -5.04
C LYS A 204 -17.14 -8.72 -5.76
N GLU A 205 -17.16 -8.76 -7.08
CA GLU A 205 -16.11 -8.22 -7.93
C GLU A 205 -16.45 -6.81 -8.40
N LYS A 206 -15.43 -5.96 -8.45
CA LYS A 206 -15.58 -4.57 -8.87
C LYS A 206 -14.34 -4.10 -9.61
N GLU A 207 -14.53 -3.17 -10.52
CA GLU A 207 -13.44 -2.58 -11.30
C GLU A 207 -12.40 -1.88 -10.41
N GLU A 208 -12.83 -1.24 -9.32
CA GLU A 208 -11.93 -0.60 -8.35
C GLU A 208 -10.86 -1.56 -7.78
N PHE A 209 -11.20 -2.85 -7.63
CA PHE A 209 -10.26 -3.85 -7.13
C PHE A 209 -9.30 -4.32 -8.20
N VAL A 210 -9.71 -4.36 -9.47
CA VAL A 210 -8.81 -4.65 -10.60
C VAL A 210 -7.70 -3.61 -10.63
N GLU A 211 -8.05 -2.33 -10.62
CA GLU A 211 -7.09 -1.23 -10.62
C GLU A 211 -6.20 -1.26 -9.39
N SER A 212 -6.78 -1.48 -8.20
CA SER A 212 -6.02 -1.56 -6.96
C SER A 212 -5.01 -2.71 -6.96
N ILE A 213 -5.40 -3.88 -7.47
CA ILE A 213 -4.53 -5.06 -7.55
C ILE A 213 -3.37 -4.79 -8.51
N LEU A 214 -3.62 -4.19 -9.67
CA LEU A 214 -2.55 -3.83 -10.61
C LEU A 214 -1.54 -2.86 -9.98
N GLN A 215 -2.01 -1.86 -9.23
CA GLN A 215 -1.14 -0.94 -8.50
C GLN A 215 -0.33 -1.64 -7.40
N ASP A 216 -0.95 -2.57 -6.67
CA ASP A 216 -0.26 -3.36 -5.64
C ASP A 216 0.79 -4.28 -6.26
N LEU A 217 0.53 -4.85 -7.44
CA LEU A 217 1.49 -5.65 -8.20
C LEU A 217 2.67 -4.81 -8.71
N ASP A 218 2.41 -3.62 -9.24
CA ASP A 218 3.46 -2.67 -9.64
C ASP A 218 4.33 -2.29 -8.45
N THR A 219 3.71 -2.01 -7.29
CA THR A 219 4.40 -1.74 -6.03
C THR A 219 5.30 -2.92 -5.63
N LEU A 220 4.85 -4.17 -5.80
CA LEU A 220 5.64 -5.37 -5.53
C LEU A 220 6.74 -5.64 -6.58
N GLY A 221 6.78 -4.86 -7.67
CA GLY A 221 7.63 -5.14 -8.83
C GLY A 221 7.24 -6.42 -9.57
N VAL A 222 5.96 -6.79 -9.50
CA VAL A 222 5.38 -7.95 -10.18
C VAL A 222 4.77 -7.51 -11.50
N LYS A 223 5.40 -7.93 -12.59
CA LYS A 223 4.95 -7.66 -13.95
C LYS A 223 4.63 -8.97 -14.65
N GLY A 224 3.37 -9.13 -15.04
CA GLY A 224 2.97 -10.21 -15.95
C GLY A 224 3.39 -9.93 -17.39
N ASP A 225 3.61 -10.98 -18.14
CA ASP A 225 3.78 -10.91 -19.59
C ASP A 225 2.45 -10.64 -20.29
N VAL A 226 1.35 -11.14 -19.72
CA VAL A 226 -0.02 -10.94 -20.21
C VAL A 226 -0.96 -10.78 -19.01
N ILE A 227 -1.96 -9.91 -19.17
CA ILE A 227 -3.12 -9.79 -18.28
C ILE A 227 -4.31 -10.43 -18.96
N THR A 228 -4.97 -11.36 -18.29
CA THR A 228 -6.17 -12.06 -18.79
C THR A 228 -7.30 -12.02 -17.76
N TYR A 229 -8.51 -12.39 -18.19
CA TYR A 229 -9.69 -12.46 -17.35
C TYR A 229 -10.40 -13.79 -17.59
N THR A 230 -10.81 -14.48 -16.53
CA THR A 230 -11.57 -15.73 -16.65
C THR A 230 -12.87 -15.51 -17.44
N SER A 231 -13.48 -14.32 -17.32
CA SER A 231 -14.71 -13.96 -18.06
C SER A 231 -14.56 -13.90 -19.57
N ASP A 232 -13.34 -13.75 -20.10
CA ASP A 232 -13.09 -13.83 -21.55
C ASP A 232 -13.32 -15.27 -22.08
N TYR A 233 -13.24 -16.28 -21.20
CA TYR A 233 -13.42 -17.70 -21.52
C TYR A 233 -14.83 -18.23 -21.27
N PHE A 234 -15.78 -17.39 -20.82
CA PHE A 234 -17.16 -17.83 -20.54
C PHE A 234 -17.85 -18.57 -21.70
N PRO A 235 -17.75 -18.14 -22.97
CA PRO A 235 -18.33 -18.90 -24.08
C PRO A 235 -17.81 -20.35 -24.13
N GLN A 236 -16.49 -20.52 -24.07
CA GLN A 236 -15.85 -21.84 -24.17
C GLN A 236 -16.12 -22.70 -22.93
N LEU A 237 -16.20 -22.09 -21.76
CA LEU A 237 -16.58 -22.77 -20.51
C LEU A 237 -18.03 -23.27 -20.55
N MET A 238 -18.94 -22.49 -21.14
CA MET A 238 -20.35 -22.91 -21.33
C MET A 238 -20.46 -24.05 -22.34
N GLU A 239 -19.75 -23.98 -23.46
CA GLU A 239 -19.67 -25.07 -24.44
C GLU A 239 -19.12 -26.36 -23.82
N MET A 240 -18.09 -26.24 -22.97
CA MET A 240 -17.54 -27.36 -22.22
C MET A 240 -18.57 -27.93 -21.24
N CYS A 241 -19.33 -27.09 -20.54
CA CYS A 241 -20.40 -27.54 -19.66
C CYS A 241 -21.46 -28.34 -20.42
N GLU A 242 -21.90 -27.86 -21.58
CA GLU A 242 -22.85 -28.57 -22.44
C GLU A 242 -22.29 -29.90 -22.95
N LYS A 243 -21.00 -29.95 -23.31
CA LYS A 243 -20.31 -31.20 -23.70
C LYS A 243 -20.37 -32.21 -22.55
N LEU A 244 -20.03 -31.81 -21.33
CA LEU A 244 -20.03 -32.71 -20.17
C LEU A 244 -21.44 -33.19 -19.81
N ILE A 245 -22.48 -32.36 -19.97
CA ILE A 245 -23.88 -32.79 -19.82
C ILE A 245 -24.23 -33.86 -20.86
N LYS A 246 -23.88 -33.65 -22.13
CA LYS A 246 -24.13 -34.61 -23.22
C LYS A 246 -23.40 -35.94 -23.04
N GLU A 247 -22.21 -35.90 -22.43
CA GLU A 247 -21.43 -37.10 -22.09
C GLU A 247 -21.88 -37.77 -20.77
N GLY A 248 -22.92 -37.23 -20.10
CA GLY A 248 -23.42 -37.75 -18.83
C GLY A 248 -22.50 -37.50 -17.62
N LYS A 249 -21.48 -36.66 -17.78
CA LYS A 249 -20.49 -36.28 -16.75
C LYS A 249 -20.91 -35.05 -15.92
N ALA A 250 -22.02 -34.43 -16.24
CA ALA A 250 -22.62 -33.34 -15.47
C ALA A 250 -24.15 -33.42 -15.54
N TYR A 251 -24.82 -32.89 -14.53
CA TYR A 251 -26.28 -32.83 -14.45
C TYR A 251 -26.73 -31.53 -13.77
N VAL A 252 -27.97 -31.13 -14.01
CA VAL A 252 -28.60 -29.96 -13.38
C VAL A 252 -29.32 -30.40 -12.12
N ASP A 253 -29.06 -29.70 -11.02
CA ASP A 253 -29.61 -30.02 -9.70
C ASP A 253 -30.39 -28.81 -9.17
N ASP A 254 -31.61 -29.06 -8.71
CA ASP A 254 -32.50 -28.08 -8.08
C ASP A 254 -32.63 -28.29 -6.57
N THR A 255 -31.80 -29.15 -5.99
CA THR A 255 -31.78 -29.41 -4.55
C THR A 255 -31.27 -28.18 -3.81
N GLU A 256 -32.04 -27.74 -2.82
CA GLU A 256 -31.69 -26.61 -1.95
C GLU A 256 -30.31 -26.77 -1.33
N ARG A 257 -29.58 -25.66 -1.18
CA ARG A 257 -28.16 -25.69 -0.80
C ARG A 257 -27.88 -26.41 0.51
N GLU A 258 -28.73 -26.21 1.53
CA GLU A 258 -28.57 -26.84 2.84
C GLU A 258 -28.79 -28.36 2.75
N GLN A 259 -29.83 -28.77 2.03
CA GLN A 259 -30.12 -30.17 1.77
C GLN A 259 -28.99 -30.85 0.99
N MET A 260 -28.46 -30.19 -0.04
CA MET A 260 -27.31 -30.69 -0.81
C MET A 260 -26.07 -30.90 0.07
N GLN A 261 -25.83 -30.03 1.07
CA GLN A 261 -24.72 -30.22 2.02
C GLN A 261 -24.94 -31.43 2.92
N ILE A 262 -26.18 -31.66 3.38
CA ILE A 262 -26.56 -32.82 4.19
C ILE A 262 -26.34 -34.10 3.38
N GLU A 263 -26.87 -34.15 2.14
CA GLU A 263 -26.74 -35.29 1.24
C GLU A 263 -25.27 -35.62 0.94
N ARG A 264 -24.45 -34.62 0.63
CA ARG A 264 -23.01 -34.81 0.38
C ARG A 264 -22.25 -35.33 1.60
N LYS A 265 -22.64 -34.93 2.81
CA LYS A 265 -22.07 -35.46 4.07
C LYS A 265 -22.52 -36.89 4.31
N ALA A 266 -23.78 -37.20 4.01
CA ALA A 266 -24.40 -38.51 4.17
C ALA A 266 -24.12 -39.49 3.02
N LEU A 267 -23.37 -39.08 1.99
CA LEU A 267 -23.07 -39.88 0.78
C LEU A 267 -24.33 -40.26 -0.02
N ILE A 268 -25.39 -39.45 0.08
CA ILE A 268 -26.67 -39.67 -0.61
C ILE A 268 -26.62 -38.96 -1.96
N GLU A 269 -26.90 -39.70 -3.05
CA GLU A 269 -27.02 -39.12 -4.38
C GLU A 269 -28.23 -38.18 -4.49
N SER A 270 -28.07 -37.07 -5.21
CA SER A 270 -29.20 -36.19 -5.51
C SER A 270 -30.24 -36.92 -6.35
N LYS A 271 -31.52 -36.65 -6.08
CA LYS A 271 -32.65 -37.11 -6.92
C LYS A 271 -32.48 -36.74 -8.40
N CYS A 272 -31.77 -35.65 -8.70
CA CYS A 272 -31.53 -35.14 -10.05
C CYS A 272 -30.36 -35.83 -10.76
N ARG A 273 -29.54 -36.62 -10.05
CA ARG A 273 -28.29 -37.19 -10.58
C ARG A 273 -28.49 -38.07 -11.81
N ASN A 274 -29.61 -38.79 -11.87
CA ASN A 274 -29.93 -39.75 -12.92
C ASN A 274 -30.96 -39.22 -13.95
N GLN A 275 -31.15 -37.90 -14.02
CA GLN A 275 -31.93 -37.27 -15.09
C GLN A 275 -31.35 -37.56 -16.48
N THR A 276 -32.23 -37.58 -17.48
CA THR A 276 -31.83 -37.77 -18.89
C THR A 276 -31.03 -36.57 -19.41
N VAL A 277 -30.27 -36.77 -20.50
CA VAL A 277 -29.49 -35.69 -21.11
C VAL A 277 -30.41 -34.56 -21.59
N GLU A 278 -31.57 -34.91 -22.14
CA GLU A 278 -32.57 -33.98 -22.65
C GLU A 278 -33.15 -33.09 -21.54
N GLU A 279 -33.48 -33.67 -20.39
CA GLU A 279 -33.97 -32.93 -19.22
C GLU A 279 -32.90 -31.97 -18.69
N ASN A 280 -31.66 -32.44 -18.58
CA ASN A 280 -30.54 -31.62 -18.13
C ASN A 280 -30.29 -30.44 -19.09
N LEU A 281 -30.29 -30.66 -20.40
CA LEU A 281 -30.12 -29.60 -21.40
C LEU A 281 -31.28 -28.60 -21.39
N LYS A 282 -32.52 -29.07 -21.12
CA LYS A 282 -33.68 -28.17 -20.95
C LYS A 282 -33.49 -27.26 -19.75
N LEU A 283 -33.13 -27.81 -18.59
CA LEU A 283 -32.89 -27.01 -17.37
C LEU A 283 -31.66 -26.09 -17.52
N TRP A 284 -30.61 -26.54 -18.21
CA TRP A 284 -29.46 -25.70 -18.53
C TRP A 284 -29.87 -24.47 -19.36
N LYS A 285 -30.74 -24.62 -20.36
CA LYS A 285 -31.28 -23.48 -21.12
C LYS A 285 -32.07 -22.50 -20.23
N GLU A 286 -32.85 -23.00 -19.29
CA GLU A 286 -33.55 -22.18 -18.29
C GLU A 286 -32.55 -21.39 -17.42
N MET A 287 -31.46 -22.04 -16.98
CA MET A 287 -30.38 -21.39 -16.23
C MET A 287 -29.71 -20.28 -17.06
N VAL A 288 -29.31 -20.58 -18.31
CA VAL A 288 -28.67 -19.62 -19.21
C VAL A 288 -29.56 -18.40 -19.47
N ALA A 289 -30.87 -18.63 -19.64
CA ALA A 289 -31.85 -17.57 -19.79
C ALA A 289 -32.15 -16.80 -18.48
N GLY A 290 -31.73 -17.33 -17.32
CA GLY A 290 -31.96 -16.72 -16.01
C GLY A 290 -33.42 -16.69 -15.60
N THR A 291 -34.22 -17.69 -16.02
CA THR A 291 -35.65 -17.76 -15.66
C THR A 291 -35.83 -18.05 -14.17
N ALA A 292 -37.04 -17.85 -13.65
CA ALA A 292 -37.36 -18.18 -12.25
C ALA A 292 -37.01 -19.64 -11.91
N ARG A 293 -37.16 -20.55 -12.87
CA ARG A 293 -36.74 -21.95 -12.72
C ARG A 293 -35.22 -22.09 -12.76
N GLY A 294 -34.56 -21.46 -13.72
CA GLY A 294 -33.10 -21.50 -13.85
C GLY A 294 -32.34 -20.98 -12.62
N VAL A 295 -32.86 -19.94 -11.97
CA VAL A 295 -32.25 -19.35 -10.75
C VAL A 295 -32.20 -20.32 -9.57
N GLN A 296 -33.11 -21.29 -9.51
CA GLN A 296 -33.15 -22.33 -8.48
C GLN A 296 -32.17 -23.49 -8.75
N CYS A 297 -31.56 -23.52 -9.94
CA CYS A 297 -30.75 -24.63 -10.40
C CYS A 297 -29.24 -24.32 -10.36
N CYS A 298 -28.45 -25.38 -10.25
CA CYS A 298 -27.01 -25.37 -10.46
C CYS A 298 -26.60 -26.56 -11.33
N VAL A 299 -25.44 -26.49 -11.99
CA VAL A 299 -24.85 -27.67 -12.65
C VAL A 299 -23.86 -28.30 -11.70
N ARG A 300 -23.92 -29.62 -11.54
CA ARG A 300 -22.98 -30.42 -10.75
C ARG A 300 -22.21 -31.36 -11.66
N GLY A 301 -20.93 -31.58 -11.35
CA GLY A 301 -20.17 -32.68 -11.91
C GLY A 301 -20.72 -34.00 -11.42
N LYS A 302 -20.79 -35.00 -12.30
CA LYS A 302 -21.12 -36.39 -11.94
C LYS A 302 -19.81 -37.14 -11.69
N LEU A 303 -19.30 -37.00 -10.47
CA LEU A 303 -18.06 -37.61 -10.01
C LEU A 303 -18.39 -38.84 -9.15
N ASP A 304 -17.87 -38.91 -7.92
CA ASP A 304 -18.04 -40.05 -7.02
C ASP A 304 -18.57 -39.59 -5.66
N MET A 305 -19.85 -39.85 -5.41
CA MET A 305 -20.51 -39.51 -4.16
C MET A 305 -20.02 -40.33 -2.96
N SER A 306 -19.41 -41.50 -3.21
CA SER A 306 -18.87 -42.39 -2.18
C SER A 306 -17.42 -42.08 -1.82
N ASN A 307 -16.80 -41.12 -2.51
CA ASN A 307 -15.37 -40.84 -2.36
C ASN A 307 -15.03 -40.34 -0.94
N VAL A 308 -13.90 -40.81 -0.41
CA VAL A 308 -13.39 -40.34 0.90
C VAL A 308 -13.08 -38.84 0.84
N ASN A 309 -12.54 -38.36 -0.28
CA ASN A 309 -12.32 -36.94 -0.51
C ASN A 309 -13.64 -36.23 -0.87
N ALA A 310 -14.14 -35.41 0.05
CA ALA A 310 -15.41 -34.70 -0.10
C ALA A 310 -15.44 -33.73 -1.30
N SER A 311 -14.28 -33.27 -1.79
CA SER A 311 -14.20 -32.39 -2.96
C SER A 311 -14.65 -33.08 -4.26
N LEU A 312 -14.53 -34.42 -4.32
CA LEU A 312 -14.94 -35.26 -5.45
C LEU A 312 -16.41 -35.69 -5.40
N ARG A 313 -17.17 -35.30 -4.37
CA ARG A 313 -18.58 -35.64 -4.22
C ARG A 313 -19.46 -34.65 -4.98
N ASP A 314 -19.64 -34.91 -6.27
CA ASP A 314 -20.44 -34.15 -7.22
C ASP A 314 -20.40 -32.62 -6.97
N PRO A 315 -19.24 -31.98 -7.16
CA PRO A 315 -19.07 -30.55 -6.90
C PRO A 315 -19.90 -29.70 -7.88
N VAL A 316 -20.27 -28.49 -7.45
CA VAL A 316 -20.98 -27.52 -8.29
C VAL A 316 -20.01 -26.93 -9.32
N TYR A 317 -20.39 -26.99 -10.59
CA TYR A 317 -19.65 -26.42 -11.74
C TYR A 317 -20.19 -25.07 -12.18
N TYR A 318 -21.51 -24.89 -12.19
CA TYR A 318 -22.15 -23.63 -12.56
C TYR A 318 -23.27 -23.26 -11.59
N ARG A 319 -23.45 -21.97 -11.38
CA ARG A 319 -24.57 -21.39 -10.63
C ARG A 319 -25.27 -20.32 -11.46
N CYS A 320 -26.57 -20.18 -11.27
CA CYS A 320 -27.32 -19.06 -11.82
C CYS A 320 -27.25 -17.87 -10.86
N ASN A 321 -26.89 -16.69 -11.37
CA ASN A 321 -26.88 -15.44 -10.63
C ASN A 321 -27.28 -14.29 -11.58
N PRO A 322 -28.42 -13.62 -11.36
CA PRO A 322 -28.87 -12.57 -12.27
C PRO A 322 -28.07 -11.26 -12.19
N THR A 323 -27.21 -11.11 -11.17
CA THR A 323 -26.38 -9.93 -10.93
C THR A 323 -25.48 -9.63 -12.14
N PRO A 324 -25.45 -8.39 -12.66
CA PRO A 324 -24.53 -8.00 -13.73
C PRO A 324 -23.06 -8.18 -13.33
N HIS A 325 -22.25 -8.65 -14.27
CA HIS A 325 -20.81 -8.76 -14.11
C HIS A 325 -20.11 -7.41 -14.37
N HIS A 326 -19.04 -7.10 -13.63
CA HIS A 326 -18.35 -5.80 -13.75
C HIS A 326 -17.81 -5.51 -15.17
N ARG A 327 -17.20 -6.49 -15.84
CA ARG A 327 -16.76 -6.39 -17.25
C ARG A 327 -17.82 -6.66 -18.31
N VAL A 328 -18.48 -7.83 -18.24
CA VAL A 328 -19.36 -8.31 -19.33
C VAL A 328 -20.85 -7.97 -19.12
N GLY A 329 -21.17 -7.16 -18.11
CA GLY A 329 -22.52 -6.67 -17.83
C GLY A 329 -23.53 -7.79 -17.62
N SER A 330 -24.72 -7.62 -18.19
CA SER A 330 -25.84 -8.58 -18.06
C SER A 330 -25.82 -9.70 -19.09
N LYS A 331 -24.75 -9.85 -19.89
CA LYS A 331 -24.68 -10.82 -21.00
C LYS A 331 -24.87 -12.27 -20.54
N TYR A 332 -24.41 -12.60 -19.34
CA TYR A 332 -24.52 -13.93 -18.76
C TYR A 332 -25.37 -13.90 -17.49
N LYS A 333 -26.08 -15.01 -17.24
CA LYS A 333 -26.84 -15.27 -16.01
C LYS A 333 -26.34 -16.51 -15.28
N VAL A 334 -25.44 -17.25 -15.90
CA VAL A 334 -24.76 -18.41 -15.31
C VAL A 334 -23.28 -18.11 -15.21
N TYR A 335 -22.70 -18.46 -14.07
CA TYR A 335 -21.29 -18.23 -13.80
C TYR A 335 -20.64 -19.54 -13.34
N PRO A 336 -19.48 -19.91 -13.89
CA PRO A 336 -18.77 -21.10 -13.46
C PRO A 336 -18.24 -20.91 -12.04
N THR A 337 -18.04 -22.00 -11.32
CA THR A 337 -17.31 -21.98 -10.06
C THR A 337 -15.81 -21.99 -10.32
N TYR A 338 -15.03 -21.55 -9.34
CA TYR A 338 -13.56 -21.62 -9.37
C TYR A 338 -13.05 -23.02 -9.75
N ASP A 339 -13.61 -24.06 -9.14
CA ASP A 339 -13.15 -25.44 -9.35
C ASP A 339 -13.45 -25.96 -10.77
N PHE A 340 -14.39 -25.35 -11.50
CA PHE A 340 -14.67 -25.67 -12.90
C PHE A 340 -13.86 -24.79 -13.86
N ALA A 341 -13.81 -23.49 -13.62
CA ALA A 341 -13.15 -22.54 -14.51
C ALA A 341 -11.63 -22.63 -14.45
N CYS A 342 -11.05 -22.72 -13.25
CA CYS A 342 -9.60 -22.64 -13.06
C CYS A 342 -8.82 -23.74 -13.80
N PRO A 343 -9.19 -25.04 -13.73
CA PRO A 343 -8.49 -26.07 -14.49
C PRO A 343 -8.60 -25.87 -16.00
N PHE A 344 -9.78 -25.50 -16.48
CA PHE A 344 -10.01 -25.23 -17.91
C PHE A 344 -9.09 -24.10 -18.40
N VAL A 345 -9.13 -22.95 -17.75
CA VAL A 345 -8.38 -21.76 -18.19
C VAL A 345 -6.87 -21.96 -18.03
N ASP A 346 -6.41 -22.59 -16.94
CA ASP A 346 -4.99 -22.95 -16.78
C ASP A 346 -4.51 -23.83 -17.95
N SER A 347 -5.31 -24.80 -18.39
CA SER A 347 -4.95 -25.66 -19.52
C SER A 347 -4.90 -24.88 -20.84
N ILE A 348 -5.92 -24.06 -21.11
CA ILE A 348 -6.05 -23.29 -22.36
C ILE A 348 -5.00 -22.18 -22.48
N GLU A 349 -4.66 -21.50 -21.39
CA GLU A 349 -3.65 -20.42 -21.37
C GLU A 349 -2.21 -20.94 -21.45
N GLY A 350 -2.01 -22.26 -21.46
CA GLY A 350 -0.67 -22.85 -21.51
C GLY A 350 0.03 -22.89 -20.15
N VAL A 351 -0.67 -22.69 -19.03
CA VAL A 351 -0.08 -22.82 -17.69
C VAL A 351 0.49 -24.22 -17.56
N THR A 352 1.76 -24.31 -17.15
CA THR A 352 2.42 -25.59 -16.89
C THR A 352 2.44 -25.90 -15.41
N HIS A 353 2.59 -24.87 -14.57
CA HIS A 353 2.66 -24.98 -13.12
C HIS A 353 1.68 -24.01 -12.45
N ALA A 354 0.63 -24.57 -11.86
CA ALA A 354 -0.38 -23.85 -11.09
C ALA A 354 0.04 -23.81 -9.62
N LEU A 355 0.60 -22.67 -9.18
CA LEU A 355 0.97 -22.50 -7.78
C LEU A 355 -0.27 -22.17 -6.94
N ARG A 356 -0.51 -22.93 -5.87
CA ARG A 356 -1.67 -22.79 -4.97
C ARG A 356 -1.26 -22.86 -3.51
N SER A 357 -2.01 -22.22 -2.63
CA SER A 357 -1.81 -22.37 -1.20
C SER A 357 -2.24 -23.78 -0.74
N SER A 358 -1.55 -24.33 0.26
CA SER A 358 -1.79 -25.69 0.79
C SER A 358 -3.17 -25.87 1.43
N GLU A 359 -3.91 -24.80 1.70
CA GLU A 359 -5.32 -24.86 2.17
C GLU A 359 -6.28 -25.44 1.12
N TYR A 360 -5.85 -25.52 -0.15
CA TYR A 360 -6.61 -26.12 -1.24
C TYR A 360 -6.12 -27.52 -1.62
N HIS A 361 -5.24 -28.14 -0.84
CA HIS A 361 -4.60 -29.42 -1.18
C HIS A 361 -5.64 -30.51 -1.50
N ASP A 362 -6.69 -30.64 -0.70
CA ASP A 362 -7.77 -31.61 -0.91
C ASP A 362 -8.54 -31.41 -2.23
N ARG A 363 -8.43 -30.23 -2.85
CA ARG A 363 -9.05 -29.90 -4.15
C ARG A 363 -8.11 -30.17 -5.33
N ASN A 364 -6.90 -30.65 -5.10
CA ASN A 364 -5.99 -30.99 -6.19
C ASN A 364 -6.48 -32.21 -6.97
N ASP A 365 -7.04 -33.22 -6.29
CA ASP A 365 -7.67 -34.37 -6.95
C ASP A 365 -8.87 -33.94 -7.80
N GLN A 366 -9.70 -33.04 -7.26
CA GLN A 366 -10.82 -32.44 -8.00
C GLN A 366 -10.33 -31.70 -9.24
N TYR A 367 -9.27 -30.89 -9.12
CA TYR A 367 -8.66 -30.18 -10.24
C TYR A 367 -8.21 -31.13 -11.36
N TYR A 368 -7.51 -32.22 -11.01
CA TYR A 368 -7.08 -33.22 -11.99
C TYR A 368 -8.25 -33.99 -12.61
N ARG A 369 -9.25 -34.34 -11.81
CA ARG A 369 -10.43 -35.05 -12.30
C ARG A 369 -11.22 -34.20 -13.28
N VAL A 370 -11.41 -32.91 -12.99
CA VAL A 370 -12.07 -31.98 -13.91
C VAL A 370 -11.31 -31.87 -15.23
N LEU A 371 -9.97 -31.77 -15.21
CA LEU A 371 -9.16 -31.77 -16.43
C LEU A 371 -9.33 -33.04 -17.26
N GLU A 372 -9.35 -34.21 -16.61
CA GLU A 372 -9.53 -35.51 -17.26
C GLU A 372 -10.92 -35.60 -17.91
N ASP A 373 -11.97 -35.24 -17.17
CA ASP A 373 -13.34 -35.26 -17.68
C ASP A 373 -13.51 -34.34 -18.89
N MET A 374 -12.85 -33.16 -18.87
CA MET A 374 -12.81 -32.20 -19.98
C MET A 374 -11.88 -32.63 -21.13
N GLN A 375 -11.07 -33.68 -20.95
CA GLN A 375 -10.04 -34.16 -21.90
C GLN A 375 -8.99 -33.09 -22.24
N LEU A 376 -8.54 -32.35 -21.23
CA LEU A 376 -7.60 -31.24 -21.37
C LEU A 376 -6.17 -31.61 -20.95
N ARG A 377 -5.20 -30.83 -21.43
CA ARG A 377 -3.80 -30.98 -21.07
C ARG A 377 -3.64 -30.84 -19.55
N ARG A 378 -2.89 -31.76 -18.95
CA ARG A 378 -2.56 -31.74 -17.52
C ARG A 378 -1.70 -30.51 -17.17
N VAL A 379 -2.00 -29.90 -16.03
CA VAL A 379 -1.23 -28.80 -15.43
C VAL A 379 -0.72 -29.26 -14.08
N HIS A 380 0.56 -29.07 -13.78
CA HIS A 380 1.13 -29.49 -12.50
C HIS A 380 0.74 -28.50 -11.40
N VAL A 381 0.03 -28.97 -10.38
CA VAL A 381 -0.24 -28.15 -9.19
C VAL A 381 0.95 -28.21 -8.24
N TRP A 382 1.44 -27.04 -7.82
CA TRP A 382 2.50 -26.92 -6.83
C TRP A 382 2.00 -26.16 -5.60
N ASP A 383 1.92 -26.86 -4.47
CA ASP A 383 1.40 -26.27 -3.23
C ASP A 383 2.49 -25.54 -2.44
N PHE A 384 2.15 -24.37 -1.91
CA PHE A 384 2.97 -23.62 -0.95
C PHE A 384 2.20 -23.32 0.33
N SER A 385 2.91 -23.22 1.46
CA SER A 385 2.31 -22.80 2.72
C SER A 385 1.73 -21.39 2.65
N ARG A 386 0.52 -21.19 3.18
CA ARG A 386 -0.01 -19.84 3.38
C ARG A 386 0.89 -19.05 4.34
N LEU A 387 1.05 -17.76 4.08
CA LEU A 387 1.78 -16.87 4.97
C LEU A 387 0.82 -16.28 6.02
N ASN A 388 1.07 -16.60 7.29
CA ASN A 388 0.31 -16.09 8.44
C ASN A 388 1.28 -15.49 9.46
N PHE A 389 0.90 -14.39 10.10
CA PHE A 389 1.69 -13.74 11.15
C PHE A 389 0.93 -13.74 12.48
N VAL A 390 1.67 -13.76 13.58
CA VAL A 390 1.10 -13.47 14.89
C VAL A 390 0.48 -12.07 14.92
N TYR A 391 -0.53 -11.87 15.77
CA TYR A 391 -1.20 -10.59 15.99
C TYR A 391 -1.78 -9.95 14.71
N THR A 392 -2.04 -10.76 13.68
CA THR A 392 -2.40 -10.29 12.35
C THR A 392 -3.66 -10.98 11.84
N LEU A 393 -4.55 -10.19 11.23
CA LEU A 393 -5.78 -10.69 10.63
C LEU A 393 -5.70 -10.58 9.12
N LEU A 394 -5.86 -11.72 8.42
CA LEU A 394 -5.92 -11.76 6.95
C LEU A 394 -7.35 -11.96 6.43
N SER A 395 -8.32 -12.16 7.33
CA SER A 395 -9.72 -12.31 6.92
C SER A 395 -10.27 -10.98 6.42
N LYS A 396 -10.67 -10.93 5.15
CA LYS A 396 -11.29 -9.76 4.52
C LYS A 396 -12.46 -9.20 5.32
N ARG A 397 -13.33 -10.07 5.86
CA ARG A 397 -14.48 -9.66 6.69
C ARG A 397 -14.02 -8.91 7.95
N LYS A 398 -12.97 -9.41 8.62
CA LYS A 398 -12.44 -8.77 9.83
C LYS A 398 -11.72 -7.46 9.50
N LEU A 399 -10.96 -7.41 8.41
CA LEU A 399 -10.29 -6.18 7.97
C LEU A 399 -11.30 -5.10 7.56
N GLN A 400 -12.34 -5.46 6.82
CA GLN A 400 -13.43 -4.54 6.47
C GLN A 400 -14.11 -3.98 7.72
N TRP A 401 -14.33 -4.79 8.75
CA TRP A 401 -14.90 -4.31 10.02
C TRP A 401 -14.08 -3.18 10.65
N PHE A 402 -12.74 -3.26 10.66
CA PHE A 402 -11.90 -2.17 11.19
C PHE A 402 -12.07 -0.86 10.40
N VAL A 403 -12.21 -0.97 9.08
CA VAL A 403 -12.45 0.19 8.19
C VAL A 403 -13.83 0.78 8.45
N ASP A 404 -14.87 -0.04 8.45
CA ASP A 404 -16.26 0.40 8.62
C ASP A 404 -16.52 1.04 9.99
N ASN A 405 -15.78 0.61 11.01
CA ASN A 405 -15.91 1.13 12.38
C ASN A 405 -14.90 2.23 12.71
N GLY A 406 -14.17 2.77 11.72
CA GLY A 406 -13.25 3.89 11.90
C GLY A 406 -12.09 3.60 12.87
N LYS A 407 -11.76 2.33 13.11
CA LYS A 407 -10.64 1.92 13.98
C LYS A 407 -9.29 2.03 13.25
N VAL A 408 -9.33 2.19 11.92
CA VAL A 408 -8.20 2.47 11.04
C VAL A 408 -8.54 3.55 10.02
N GLU A 409 -7.51 4.14 9.41
CA GLU A 409 -7.66 5.19 8.39
C GLU A 409 -8.17 4.63 7.04
N GLY A 410 -8.08 3.31 6.84
CA GLY A 410 -8.54 2.60 5.64
C GLY A 410 -7.65 1.42 5.28
N TRP A 411 -7.76 0.95 4.03
CA TRP A 411 -6.99 -0.22 3.55
C TRP A 411 -5.48 0.02 3.41
N HIS A 412 -5.06 1.28 3.44
CA HIS A 412 -3.67 1.70 3.38
C HIS A 412 -3.11 2.05 4.77
N ASP A 413 -3.84 1.76 5.85
CA ASP A 413 -3.38 2.00 7.21
C ASP A 413 -2.10 1.20 7.50
N PRO A 414 -1.05 1.82 8.09
CA PRO A 414 0.23 1.14 8.38
C PRO A 414 0.09 -0.09 9.29
N ARG A 415 -0.99 -0.21 10.06
CA ARG A 415 -1.28 -1.38 10.91
C ARG A 415 -1.87 -2.55 10.13
N PHE A 416 -2.35 -2.33 8.89
CA PHE A 416 -2.92 -3.37 8.07
C PHE A 416 -1.84 -4.23 7.39
N PRO A 417 -2.07 -5.54 7.24
CA PRO A 417 -1.18 -6.43 6.50
C PRO A 417 -1.37 -6.33 4.98
N THR A 418 -2.03 -5.29 4.48
CA THR A 418 -2.17 -5.00 3.05
C THR A 418 -0.82 -4.64 2.46
N VAL A 419 -0.62 -4.84 1.16
CA VAL A 419 0.62 -4.41 0.47
C VAL A 419 0.86 -2.91 0.68
N ARG A 420 -0.21 -2.11 0.60
CA ARG A 420 -0.18 -0.66 0.84
C ARG A 420 0.14 -0.31 2.29
N GLY A 421 -0.47 -1.00 3.26
CA GLY A 421 -0.23 -0.76 4.68
C GLY A 421 1.21 -1.04 5.07
N ILE A 422 1.74 -2.22 4.71
CA ILE A 422 3.10 -2.61 5.08
C ILE A 422 4.16 -1.74 4.40
N THR A 423 3.94 -1.32 3.14
CA THR A 423 4.85 -0.42 2.42
C THR A 423 4.80 1.01 2.97
N ARG A 424 3.60 1.53 3.28
CA ARG A 424 3.44 2.82 3.99
C ARG A 424 4.08 2.80 5.39
N ARG A 425 4.12 1.64 6.06
CA ARG A 425 4.86 1.45 7.33
C ARG A 425 6.38 1.37 7.14
N GLY A 426 6.89 1.37 5.91
CA GLY A 426 8.32 1.34 5.61
C GLY A 426 8.92 -0.05 5.38
N LEU A 427 8.08 -1.08 5.16
CA LEU A 427 8.57 -2.37 4.71
C LEU A 427 9.01 -2.28 3.24
N THR A 428 10.27 -2.59 2.97
CA THR A 428 10.80 -2.67 1.61
C THR A 428 10.37 -3.96 0.92
N ILE A 429 10.12 -3.86 -0.39
CA ILE A 429 9.75 -5.02 -1.22
C ILE A 429 10.87 -6.05 -1.27
N GLU A 430 12.11 -5.59 -1.26
CA GLU A 430 13.28 -6.46 -1.21
C GLU A 430 13.31 -7.30 0.07
N ALA A 431 13.01 -6.70 1.23
CA ALA A 431 12.90 -7.44 2.48
C ALA A 431 11.80 -8.50 2.43
N LEU A 432 10.66 -8.16 1.84
CA LEU A 432 9.54 -9.09 1.67
C LEU A 432 9.91 -10.26 0.75
N LYS A 433 10.60 -9.99 -0.37
CA LYS A 433 11.11 -11.02 -1.29
C LYS A 433 12.09 -11.96 -0.60
N GLN A 434 13.12 -11.42 0.05
CA GLN A 434 14.10 -12.21 0.80
C GLN A 434 13.43 -13.05 1.90
N PHE A 435 12.46 -12.47 2.62
CA PHE A 435 11.73 -13.19 3.64
C PHE A 435 10.91 -14.35 3.06
N ILE A 436 10.19 -14.16 1.96
CA ILE A 436 9.41 -15.21 1.29
C ILE A 436 10.31 -16.34 0.80
N LEU A 437 11.44 -16.00 0.15
CA LEU A 437 12.40 -16.97 -0.37
C LEU A 437 13.07 -17.76 0.77
N SER A 438 13.33 -17.11 1.92
CA SER A 438 13.91 -17.76 3.11
C SER A 438 13.00 -18.79 3.78
N GLN A 439 11.71 -18.84 3.45
CA GLN A 439 10.79 -19.85 3.99
C GLN A 439 10.97 -21.24 3.34
N GLY A 440 11.67 -21.32 2.21
CA GLY A 440 11.82 -22.56 1.46
C GLY A 440 10.49 -23.09 0.89
N ALA A 441 10.51 -24.34 0.43
CA ALA A 441 9.33 -25.04 -0.10
C ALA A 441 8.46 -25.71 0.97
N SER A 442 8.60 -25.30 2.24
CA SER A 442 7.82 -25.92 3.31
C SER A 442 6.32 -25.74 3.05
N LYS A 443 5.60 -26.86 3.06
CA LYS A 443 4.14 -26.91 2.96
C LYS A 443 3.45 -26.69 4.32
N ASN A 444 4.23 -26.67 5.41
CA ASN A 444 3.71 -26.54 6.76
C ASN A 444 3.16 -25.14 7.02
N LEU A 445 1.97 -25.08 7.62
CA LEU A 445 1.35 -23.85 8.09
C LEU A 445 2.08 -23.35 9.33
N ASN A 446 3.01 -22.42 9.13
CA ASN A 446 3.75 -21.79 10.22
C ASN A 446 3.18 -20.41 10.52
N LEU A 447 2.98 -20.13 11.82
CA LEU A 447 2.63 -18.80 12.30
C LEU A 447 3.93 -18.00 12.51
N MET A 448 4.12 -16.97 11.69
CA MET A 448 5.37 -16.21 11.63
C MET A 448 5.38 -15.04 12.62
N GLU A 449 6.56 -14.71 13.13
CA GLU A 449 6.80 -13.52 13.94
C GLU A 449 7.24 -12.35 13.04
N TRP A 450 6.69 -11.16 13.29
CA TRP A 450 7.03 -9.95 12.52
C TRP A 450 8.51 -9.54 12.68
N ASP A 451 9.10 -9.81 13.84
CA ASP A 451 10.48 -9.48 14.19
C ASP A 451 11.50 -9.94 13.14
N LYS A 452 11.30 -11.14 12.58
CA LYS A 452 12.20 -11.70 11.56
C LYS A 452 12.13 -10.88 10.26
N LEU A 453 10.93 -10.50 9.83
CA LEU A 453 10.74 -9.70 8.62
C LEU A 453 11.31 -8.28 8.81
N TRP A 454 11.05 -7.65 9.96
CA TRP A 454 11.59 -6.33 10.29
C TRP A 454 13.11 -6.34 10.44
N THR A 455 13.69 -7.41 10.98
CA THR A 455 15.15 -7.59 11.02
C THR A 455 15.77 -7.63 9.63
N ILE A 456 15.14 -8.33 8.68
CA ILE A 456 15.59 -8.35 7.28
C ILE A 456 15.46 -6.94 6.67
N ASN A 457 14.34 -6.26 6.91
CA ASN A 457 14.12 -4.89 6.45
C ASN A 457 15.18 -3.93 6.95
N LYS A 458 15.50 -3.98 8.25
CA LYS A 458 16.57 -3.20 8.87
C LYS A 458 17.92 -3.43 8.19
N LYS A 459 18.29 -4.69 7.92
CA LYS A 459 19.56 -5.02 7.26
C LYS A 459 19.68 -4.39 5.86
N ILE A 460 18.55 -4.17 5.18
CA ILE A 460 18.51 -3.53 3.86
C ILE A 460 18.57 -2.00 3.98
N ILE A 461 17.82 -1.40 4.90
CA ILE A 461 17.73 0.06 5.00
C ILE A 461 18.91 0.69 5.75
N ASP A 462 19.40 0.08 6.83
CA ASP A 462 20.44 0.67 7.71
C ASP A 462 21.72 1.12 6.98
N PRO A 463 22.27 0.33 6.03
CA PRO A 463 23.51 0.71 5.35
C PRO A 463 23.40 1.93 4.43
N ILE A 464 22.18 2.30 4.01
CA ILE A 464 21.92 3.33 2.99
C ILE A 464 21.13 4.53 3.52
N CYS A 465 20.56 4.42 4.71
CA CYS A 465 19.58 5.36 5.24
C CYS A 465 20.21 6.69 5.75
N PRO A 466 19.79 7.87 5.25
CA PRO A 466 20.28 9.15 5.76
C PRO A 466 20.01 9.35 7.25
N ARG A 467 20.98 9.90 8.00
CA ARG A 467 20.83 10.17 9.43
C ARG A 467 20.49 11.63 9.73
N HIS A 468 19.42 11.79 10.49
CA HIS A 468 18.91 13.04 11.01
C HIS A 468 18.88 13.01 12.53
N THR A 469 18.79 14.20 13.11
CA THR A 469 18.71 14.36 14.55
C THR A 469 17.36 14.98 14.91
N ALA A 470 16.73 14.42 15.94
CA ALA A 470 15.50 14.96 16.49
C ALA A 470 15.57 14.93 18.01
N VAL A 471 14.92 15.89 18.65
CA VAL A 471 14.77 15.99 20.11
C VAL A 471 13.28 16.00 20.42
N ILE A 472 12.83 15.17 21.36
CA ILE A 472 11.43 15.14 21.80
C ILE A 472 11.10 16.50 22.44
N SER A 473 9.95 17.07 22.06
CA SER A 473 9.60 18.44 22.48
C SER A 473 9.29 18.51 23.98
N GLU A 474 8.66 17.47 24.51
CA GLU A 474 8.37 17.34 25.93
C GLU A 474 9.67 17.06 26.71
N GLY A 475 9.95 17.90 27.69
CA GLY A 475 11.12 17.74 28.58
C GLY A 475 12.48 18.00 27.92
N LYS A 476 12.55 18.54 26.70
CA LYS A 476 13.85 18.89 26.09
C LYS A 476 14.68 19.79 27.01
N VAL A 477 15.97 19.50 27.10
CA VAL A 477 16.89 20.18 28.03
C VAL A 477 17.86 21.03 27.23
N LEU A 478 18.10 22.25 27.69
CA LEU A 478 19.11 23.12 27.11
C LEU A 478 20.49 22.79 27.71
N LEU A 479 21.53 22.73 26.88
CA LEU A 479 22.92 22.69 27.28
C LEU A 479 23.58 24.00 26.84
N ASP A 480 24.04 24.79 27.81
CA ASP A 480 24.79 26.03 27.60
C ASP A 480 26.29 25.76 27.69
N LEU A 481 27.01 25.95 26.58
CA LEU A 481 28.45 25.72 26.47
C LEU A 481 29.19 27.03 26.72
N SER A 482 29.84 27.17 27.88
CA SER A 482 30.46 28.43 28.32
C SER A 482 31.52 28.96 27.34
N ASN A 483 32.27 28.06 26.70
CA ASN A 483 33.28 28.34 25.66
C ASN A 483 32.80 27.97 24.23
N GLY A 484 31.49 27.82 24.05
CA GLY A 484 30.88 27.60 22.74
C GLY A 484 30.98 28.82 21.82
N PRO A 485 30.64 28.69 20.53
CA PRO A 485 30.71 29.79 19.58
C PRO A 485 29.66 30.86 19.88
N GLU A 486 30.11 32.08 20.19
CA GLU A 486 29.24 33.25 20.43
C GLU A 486 28.45 33.65 19.17
N THR A 487 29.09 33.57 18.00
CA THR A 487 28.42 33.72 16.70
C THR A 487 28.16 32.35 16.09
N PRO A 488 26.89 31.97 15.82
CA PRO A 488 26.58 30.71 15.17
C PRO A 488 27.30 30.55 13.83
N PHE A 489 27.84 29.37 13.56
CA PHE A 489 28.42 29.04 12.26
C PHE A 489 27.85 27.73 11.72
N THR A 490 27.96 27.53 10.41
CA THR A 490 27.43 26.33 9.72
C THR A 490 28.55 25.53 9.11
N GLN A 491 28.51 24.22 9.29
CA GLN A 491 29.42 23.28 8.63
C GLN A 491 28.63 22.22 7.87
N VAL A 492 29.14 21.83 6.72
CA VAL A 492 28.56 20.74 5.92
C VAL A 492 29.19 19.42 6.34
N ILE A 493 28.36 18.49 6.81
CA ILE A 493 28.78 17.15 7.23
C ILE A 493 28.03 16.07 6.43
N LEU A 494 28.53 14.84 6.45
CA LEU A 494 27.86 13.71 5.79
C LEU A 494 26.58 13.32 6.53
N ARG A 495 25.49 13.01 5.82
CA ARG A 495 24.29 12.41 6.43
C ARG A 495 24.53 10.97 6.86
N HIS A 496 25.46 10.25 6.23
CA HIS A 496 25.81 8.89 6.62
C HIS A 496 27.32 8.65 6.43
N LYS A 497 28.05 8.53 7.54
CA LYS A 497 29.53 8.40 7.56
C LYS A 497 30.11 7.27 6.71
N LYS A 498 29.36 6.20 6.47
CA LYS A 498 29.81 5.01 5.71
C LYS A 498 29.18 4.90 4.31
N PHE A 499 28.34 5.87 3.92
CA PHE A 499 27.59 5.82 2.66
C PHE A 499 27.41 7.24 2.13
N GLU A 500 28.29 7.61 1.21
CA GLU A 500 28.29 8.95 0.61
C GLU A 500 27.01 9.25 -0.18
N GLY A 501 26.34 8.21 -0.70
CA GLY A 501 25.08 8.32 -1.43
C GLY A 501 23.92 8.91 -0.62
N ALA A 502 24.00 8.90 0.72
CA ALA A 502 23.03 9.59 1.57
C ALA A 502 23.15 11.12 1.50
N GLY A 503 24.20 11.64 0.88
CA GLY A 503 24.43 13.08 0.72
C GLY A 503 24.95 13.76 1.98
N LYS A 504 24.85 15.08 1.99
CA LYS A 504 25.38 15.98 3.03
C LYS A 504 24.27 16.77 3.71
N LYS A 505 24.52 17.23 4.93
CA LYS A 505 23.63 18.12 5.70
C LYS A 505 24.41 19.31 6.23
N ALA A 506 23.75 20.46 6.27
CA ALA A 506 24.28 21.67 6.90
C ALA A 506 23.91 21.62 8.40
N THR A 507 24.91 21.60 9.27
CA THR A 507 24.73 21.60 10.73
C THR A 507 25.18 22.95 11.26
N VAL A 508 24.31 23.60 12.02
CA VAL A 508 24.58 24.87 12.69
C VAL A 508 25.13 24.57 14.08
N PHE A 509 26.21 25.26 14.46
CA PHE A 509 26.87 25.13 15.75
C PHE A 509 26.66 26.44 16.53
N THR A 510 26.15 26.32 17.75
CA THR A 510 25.70 27.44 18.59
C THR A 510 26.15 27.23 20.03
N LYS A 511 26.38 28.31 20.78
CA LYS A 511 26.68 28.24 22.21
C LYS A 511 25.70 27.37 23.01
N ARG A 512 24.40 27.41 22.65
CA ARG A 512 23.35 26.66 23.34
C ARG A 512 22.73 25.61 22.42
N VAL A 513 22.52 24.40 22.93
CA VAL A 513 21.95 23.27 22.18
C VAL A 513 20.87 22.53 22.97
N TRP A 514 19.90 21.97 22.26
CA TRP A 514 18.86 21.12 22.80
C TRP A 514 19.29 19.65 22.84
N LEU A 515 18.98 18.98 23.94
CA LEU A 515 19.14 17.55 24.16
C LEU A 515 17.79 16.92 24.51
N ASP A 516 17.67 15.62 24.23
CA ASP A 516 16.58 14.81 24.79
C ASP A 516 16.70 14.75 26.31
N HIS A 517 15.55 14.74 26.99
CA HIS A 517 15.50 14.58 28.45
C HIS A 517 16.21 13.30 28.91
N ALA A 518 15.98 12.18 28.23
CA ALA A 518 16.57 10.89 28.60
C ALA A 518 18.11 10.91 28.50
N ASP A 519 18.64 11.64 27.52
CA ASP A 519 20.08 11.83 27.34
C ASP A 519 20.64 12.73 28.44
N ALA A 520 19.96 13.85 28.75
CA ALA A 520 20.34 14.74 29.85
C ALA A 520 20.26 14.06 31.23
N ALA A 521 19.26 13.21 31.46
CA ALA A 521 19.05 12.48 32.71
C ALA A 521 20.13 11.42 32.98
N ALA A 522 20.79 10.91 31.93
CA ALA A 522 21.87 9.94 32.06
C ALA A 522 23.22 10.59 32.43
N VAL A 523 23.32 11.91 32.33
CA VAL A 523 24.56 12.67 32.52
C VAL A 523 24.75 13.06 33.98
N SER A 524 25.99 12.98 34.46
CA SER A 524 26.39 13.43 35.80
C SER A 524 27.26 14.69 35.77
N GLU A 525 27.24 15.48 36.85
CA GLU A 525 28.19 16.59 37.01
C GLU A 525 29.64 16.09 37.04
N GLY A 526 30.52 16.78 36.32
CA GLY A 526 31.92 16.41 36.12
C GLY A 526 32.16 15.40 34.99
N GLU A 527 31.12 14.85 34.38
CA GLU A 527 31.24 13.84 33.32
C GLU A 527 31.68 14.45 31.99
N GLU A 528 32.53 13.73 31.26
CA GLU A 528 32.90 14.03 29.87
C GLU A 528 32.00 13.24 28.91
N VAL A 529 31.30 13.96 28.02
CA VAL A 529 30.36 13.39 27.06
C VAL A 529 30.78 13.73 25.63
N THR A 530 30.45 12.88 24.65
CA THR A 530 30.59 13.23 23.23
C THR A 530 29.30 13.88 22.74
N LEU A 531 29.37 15.10 22.21
CA LEU A 531 28.36 15.67 21.33
C LEU A 531 28.61 15.15 19.91
N MET A 532 27.69 14.32 19.39
CA MET A 532 27.88 13.64 18.12
C MET A 532 28.16 14.64 16.98
N ASP A 533 29.17 14.34 16.17
CA ASP A 533 29.65 15.19 15.06
C ASP A 533 30.15 16.59 15.44
N TRP A 534 30.36 16.86 16.73
CA TRP A 534 31.00 18.08 17.23
C TRP A 534 32.31 17.79 17.97
N GLY A 535 32.28 16.94 18.99
CA GLY A 535 33.44 16.67 19.86
C GLY A 535 33.03 16.41 21.30
N ASN A 536 33.99 16.35 22.21
CA ASN A 536 33.70 16.14 23.63
C ASN A 536 33.33 17.45 24.33
N ALA A 537 32.60 17.33 25.44
CA ALA A 537 32.29 18.42 26.36
C ALA A 537 32.28 17.90 27.81
N PHE A 538 32.76 18.71 28.75
CA PHE A 538 32.58 18.48 30.18
C PHE A 538 31.28 19.09 30.64
N ILE A 539 30.52 18.34 31.43
CA ILE A 539 29.31 18.84 32.07
C ILE A 539 29.71 19.35 33.45
N ARG A 540 29.61 20.67 33.67
CA ARG A 540 30.10 21.34 34.87
C ARG A 540 29.04 21.44 35.95
N LYS A 541 27.77 21.62 35.55
CA LYS A 541 26.66 21.80 36.47
C LYS A 541 25.35 21.30 35.84
N VAL A 542 24.51 20.66 36.66
CA VAL A 542 23.18 20.16 36.29
C VAL A 542 22.14 20.89 37.12
N GLU A 543 21.28 21.67 36.48
CA GLU A 543 20.18 22.37 37.16
C GLU A 543 18.89 21.55 37.09
N ARG A 544 18.17 21.52 38.22
CA ARG A 544 16.93 20.78 38.38
C ARG A 544 15.82 21.68 38.92
N ASP A 545 14.59 21.38 38.54
CA ASP A 545 13.41 22.01 39.11
C ASP A 545 13.02 21.42 40.48
N GLN A 546 11.94 21.96 41.05
CA GLN A 546 11.38 21.52 42.34
C GLN A 546 10.88 20.06 42.36
N TYR A 547 10.70 19.43 41.20
CA TYR A 547 10.29 18.03 41.05
C TYR A 547 11.47 17.11 40.71
N GLY A 548 12.69 17.66 40.64
CA GLY A 548 13.93 16.93 40.34
C GLY A 548 14.19 16.70 38.85
N LEU A 549 13.38 17.27 37.96
CA LEU A 549 13.58 17.21 36.50
C LEU A 549 14.70 18.15 36.08
N ILE A 550 15.55 17.71 35.17
CA ILE A 550 16.67 18.52 34.67
C ILE A 550 16.12 19.58 33.71
N THR A 551 16.46 20.85 33.97
CA THR A 551 15.99 21.98 33.16
C THR A 551 17.08 22.61 32.31
N LEU A 552 18.33 22.61 32.81
CA LEU A 552 19.47 23.22 32.15
C LEU A 552 20.76 22.49 32.53
N LEU A 553 21.63 22.27 31.55
CA LEU A 553 22.99 21.80 31.74
C LEU A 553 23.96 22.92 31.41
N HIS A 554 25.01 23.08 32.21
CA HIS A 554 26.14 23.94 31.89
C HIS A 554 27.33 23.07 31.55
N GLY A 555 27.95 23.33 30.40
CA GLY A 555 29.09 22.56 29.94
C GLY A 555 30.20 23.42 29.34
N GLU A 556 31.29 22.77 29.00
CA GLU A 556 32.47 23.36 28.38
C GLU A 556 33.00 22.40 27.33
N LEU A 557 33.13 22.86 26.08
CA LEU A 557 33.71 22.10 24.97
C LEU A 557 35.15 21.71 25.28
N HIS A 558 35.47 20.45 25.01
CA HIS A 558 36.79 19.86 25.12
C HIS A 558 37.15 19.16 23.80
N LEU A 559 37.38 19.96 22.74
CA LEU A 559 37.58 19.45 21.39
C LEU A 559 38.91 18.69 21.20
N GLU A 560 39.87 18.89 22.10
CA GLU A 560 41.13 18.11 22.17
C GLU A 560 40.90 16.70 22.75
N GLY A 561 39.75 16.47 23.37
CA GLY A 561 39.34 15.18 23.92
C GLY A 561 39.11 14.11 22.84
N SER A 562 39.04 12.85 23.29
CA SER A 562 38.84 11.72 22.40
C SER A 562 37.43 11.16 22.51
N VAL A 563 36.69 11.11 21.40
CA VAL A 563 35.35 10.47 21.34
C VAL A 563 35.35 8.96 21.65
N LYS A 564 36.54 8.36 21.80
CA LYS A 564 36.74 6.95 22.18
C LYS A 564 36.76 6.76 23.70
N THR A 565 37.05 7.80 24.49
CA THR A 565 37.19 7.69 25.96
C THR A 565 35.88 7.92 26.69
N THR A 566 34.93 8.65 26.10
CA THR A 566 33.64 8.95 26.71
C THR A 566 32.63 7.81 26.55
N LYS A 567 31.86 7.53 27.60
CA LYS A 567 30.80 6.51 27.58
C LYS A 567 29.52 7.03 26.92
N LEU A 568 29.10 8.25 27.26
CA LEU A 568 27.88 8.86 26.75
C LEU A 568 28.14 9.61 25.44
N LYS A 569 27.30 9.36 24.44
CA LYS A 569 27.35 10.01 23.12
C LYS A 569 25.99 10.60 22.80
N LEU A 570 25.84 11.90 22.94
CA LEU A 570 24.56 12.58 22.91
C LEU A 570 24.28 13.14 21.51
N THR A 571 23.04 13.01 21.09
CA THR A 571 22.50 13.74 19.93
C THR A 571 22.00 15.10 20.37
N TRP A 572 22.18 16.12 19.54
CA TRP A 572 21.86 17.49 19.90
C TRP A 572 21.30 18.26 18.70
N LEU A 573 20.52 19.31 18.98
CA LEU A 573 20.07 20.27 17.97
C LEU A 573 20.48 21.68 18.40
N PRO A 574 20.88 22.56 17.48
CA PRO A 574 21.22 23.93 17.83
C PRO A 574 19.97 24.70 18.28
N GLU A 575 20.12 25.57 19.27
CA GLU A 575 19.05 26.48 19.66
C GLU A 575 18.86 27.55 18.58
N THR A 576 17.90 27.32 17.68
CA THR A 576 17.61 28.22 16.55
C THR A 576 16.11 28.22 16.24
N SER A 577 15.64 29.22 15.49
CA SER A 577 14.28 29.29 14.95
C SER A 577 14.06 28.36 13.74
N GLU A 578 15.12 27.75 13.21
CA GLU A 578 15.10 26.99 11.95
C GLU A 578 14.73 25.51 12.14
N LEU A 579 14.56 25.05 13.38
CA LEU A 579 14.18 23.68 13.70
C LEU A 579 12.81 23.32 13.11
N VAL A 580 12.66 22.06 12.73
CA VAL A 580 11.47 21.57 12.02
C VAL A 580 10.54 20.84 12.99
N PRO A 581 9.26 21.20 13.12
CA PRO A 581 8.33 20.46 13.95
C PRO A 581 8.03 19.09 13.35
N LEU A 582 8.03 18.06 14.20
CA LEU A 582 7.81 16.66 13.83
C LEU A 582 6.70 16.05 14.71
N THR A 583 5.92 15.15 14.12
CA THR A 583 5.07 14.18 14.81
C THR A 583 5.62 12.79 14.53
N LEU A 584 6.19 12.16 15.56
CA LEU A 584 6.66 10.78 15.49
C LEU A 584 5.50 9.83 15.81
N VAL A 585 5.18 8.94 14.89
CA VAL A 585 4.03 8.02 15.00
C VAL A 585 4.52 6.60 15.21
N ASN A 586 4.10 5.99 16.31
CA ASN A 586 4.33 4.58 16.64
C ASN A 586 3.01 3.81 16.61
N PHE A 587 3.09 2.53 16.25
CA PHE A 587 1.92 1.67 16.10
C PHE A 587 2.08 0.34 16.84
N GLU A 588 1.06 -0.01 17.59
CA GLU A 588 0.89 -1.34 18.18
C GLU A 588 0.09 -2.27 17.26
N HIS A 589 0.06 -3.56 17.59
CA HIS A 589 -0.77 -4.53 16.89
C HIS A 589 -2.27 -4.25 17.09
N LEU A 590 -3.10 -4.53 16.08
CA LEU A 590 -4.56 -4.33 16.15
C LEU A 590 -5.28 -5.32 17.09
N ILE A 591 -4.62 -6.43 17.43
CA ILE A 591 -5.13 -7.43 18.36
C ILE A 591 -4.07 -7.80 19.38
N VAL A 592 -4.51 -8.15 20.58
CA VAL A 592 -3.62 -8.56 21.69
C VAL A 592 -3.31 -10.06 21.69
N LYS A 593 -4.11 -10.88 20.99
CA LYS A 593 -3.92 -12.34 20.91
C LYS A 593 -3.03 -12.70 19.72
N LYS A 594 -2.05 -13.59 19.93
CA LYS A 594 -1.13 -14.07 18.87
C LYS A 594 -1.87 -14.65 17.66
N LYS A 595 -2.95 -15.39 17.89
CA LYS A 595 -3.78 -15.99 16.85
C LYS A 595 -5.21 -16.06 17.36
N LEU A 596 -6.18 -15.75 16.50
CA LEU A 596 -7.58 -16.03 16.79
C LEU A 596 -7.93 -17.46 16.35
N ASP A 597 -8.46 -18.24 17.26
CA ASP A 597 -8.94 -19.60 17.05
C ASP A 597 -10.43 -19.60 16.64
N GLU A 598 -10.92 -20.75 16.16
CA GLU A 598 -12.34 -20.90 15.82
C GLU A 598 -13.19 -20.81 17.10
N GLY A 599 -14.19 -19.93 17.09
CA GLY A 599 -15.04 -19.66 18.24
C GLY A 599 -14.60 -18.48 19.12
N ASP A 600 -13.39 -17.95 18.93
CA ASP A 600 -12.96 -16.73 19.62
C ASP A 600 -13.86 -15.55 19.27
N ASP A 601 -14.24 -14.78 20.31
CA ASP A 601 -14.82 -13.46 20.09
C ASP A 601 -13.73 -12.48 19.63
N PHE A 602 -13.80 -12.13 18.36
CA PHE A 602 -12.92 -11.17 17.72
C PHE A 602 -12.89 -9.81 18.45
N LEU A 603 -14.02 -9.35 18.99
CA LEU A 603 -14.10 -8.04 19.63
C LEU A 603 -13.35 -8.01 20.97
N SER A 604 -13.37 -9.11 21.72
CA SER A 604 -12.61 -9.24 22.97
C SER A 604 -11.08 -9.18 22.80
N ALA A 605 -10.59 -9.43 21.58
CA ALA A 605 -9.17 -9.50 21.28
C ALA A 605 -8.60 -8.20 20.68
N LEU A 606 -9.41 -7.16 20.54
CA LEU A 606 -8.99 -5.87 20.00
C LEU A 606 -7.99 -5.19 20.93
N ASN A 607 -7.06 -4.45 20.33
CA ASN A 607 -6.14 -3.58 21.06
C ASN A 607 -6.54 -2.11 20.82
N ASP A 608 -6.55 -1.30 21.88
CA ASP A 608 -6.91 0.13 21.84
C ASP A 608 -6.32 0.84 23.08
N PRO A 609 -5.51 1.91 22.95
CA PRO A 609 -5.06 2.57 21.72
C PRO A 609 -3.95 1.80 20.99
N THR A 610 -3.88 1.98 19.65
CA THR A 610 -2.86 1.34 18.80
C THR A 610 -2.01 2.31 17.99
N ARG A 611 -2.24 3.62 18.15
CA ARG A 611 -1.52 4.70 17.47
C ARG A 611 -1.08 5.70 18.52
N PHE A 612 0.23 5.94 18.59
CA PHE A 612 0.84 6.84 19.57
C PHE A 612 1.61 7.91 18.83
N GLU A 613 1.40 9.16 19.21
CA GLU A 613 2.08 10.31 18.63
C GLU A 613 2.98 10.97 19.65
N THR A 614 4.19 11.34 19.25
CA THR A 614 5.14 12.06 20.08
C THR A 614 5.61 13.30 19.33
N SER A 615 5.42 14.47 19.92
CA SER A 615 5.90 15.74 19.35
C SER A 615 7.41 15.86 19.50
N ALA A 616 8.10 16.22 18.42
CA ALA A 616 9.55 16.39 18.40
C ALA A 616 9.94 17.60 17.52
N VAL A 617 11.18 18.04 17.65
CA VAL A 617 11.81 18.98 16.73
C VAL A 617 12.98 18.29 16.03
N GLY A 618 13.11 18.49 14.73
CA GLY A 618 14.14 17.93 13.87
C GLY A 618 15.11 19.00 13.36
N ASP A 619 16.25 18.54 12.85
CA ASP A 619 17.20 19.43 12.19
C ASP A 619 16.62 20.10 10.93
N SER A 620 17.13 21.30 10.59
CA SER A 620 16.59 22.12 9.50
C SER A 620 16.65 21.46 8.12
N ASN A 621 17.54 20.48 7.92
CA ASN A 621 17.66 19.77 6.64
C ASN A 621 16.44 18.89 6.36
N MET A 622 15.64 18.55 7.38
CA MET A 622 14.43 17.75 7.25
C MET A 622 13.32 18.44 6.44
N ARG A 623 13.42 19.77 6.21
CA ARG A 623 12.49 20.50 5.33
C ARG A 623 12.46 19.97 3.90
N ASN A 624 13.53 19.29 3.47
CA ASN A 624 13.66 18.74 2.13
C ASN A 624 13.20 17.28 2.03
N LEU A 625 12.77 16.65 3.13
CA LEU A 625 12.32 15.26 3.11
C LEU A 625 11.12 15.10 2.21
N GLN A 626 11.15 14.04 1.40
CA GLN A 626 10.04 13.67 0.52
C GLN A 626 9.19 12.57 1.13
N ARG A 627 7.92 12.51 0.74
CA ARG A 627 7.04 11.41 1.14
C ARG A 627 7.63 10.07 0.69
N GLY A 628 7.62 9.10 1.59
CA GLY A 628 8.17 7.76 1.37
C GLY A 628 9.67 7.66 1.62
N GLU A 629 10.38 8.77 1.86
CA GLU A 629 11.81 8.74 2.20
C GLU A 629 12.00 8.08 3.57
N ILE A 630 12.89 7.09 3.63
CA ILE A 630 13.28 6.39 4.85
C ILE A 630 14.50 7.08 5.44
N ILE A 631 14.42 7.44 6.72
CA ILE A 631 15.48 8.09 7.48
C ILE A 631 15.77 7.36 8.78
N GLN A 632 16.95 7.60 9.34
CA GLN A 632 17.29 7.19 10.70
C GLN A 632 17.33 8.46 11.55
N LEU A 633 16.51 8.49 12.60
CA LEU A 633 16.70 9.45 13.68
C LEU A 633 17.72 8.84 14.64
N GLU A 634 18.90 9.45 14.72
CA GLU A 634 20.01 8.91 15.51
C GLU A 634 19.56 8.68 16.96
N ARG A 635 19.90 7.51 17.51
CA ARG A 635 19.48 7.01 18.84
C ARG A 635 17.97 6.80 19.04
N LYS A 636 17.10 7.12 18.08
CA LYS A 636 15.63 6.90 18.19
C LYS A 636 15.11 5.75 17.35
N GLY A 637 15.64 5.55 16.13
CA GLY A 637 15.22 4.44 15.27
C GLY A 637 15.12 4.83 13.80
N TYR A 638 14.40 4.01 13.03
CA TYR A 638 14.14 4.24 11.60
C TYR A 638 12.72 4.73 11.41
N TYR A 639 12.54 5.64 10.46
CA TYR A 639 11.26 6.26 10.18
C TYR A 639 11.05 6.41 8.68
N ILE A 640 9.81 6.36 8.24
CA ILE A 640 9.40 6.74 6.88
C ILE A 640 8.60 8.05 6.95
N CYS A 641 8.89 8.97 6.04
CA CYS A 641 8.17 10.23 5.94
C CYS A 641 6.78 10.00 5.32
N ASP A 642 5.72 10.09 6.11
CA ASP A 642 4.34 9.95 5.61
C ASP A 642 3.76 11.28 5.13
N VAL A 643 4.05 12.36 5.87
CA VAL A 643 3.68 13.73 5.49
C VAL A 643 4.94 14.60 5.51
N PRO A 644 5.40 15.13 4.35
CA PRO A 644 6.59 15.97 4.28
C PRO A 644 6.34 17.38 4.82
N PHE A 645 7.40 18.19 4.87
CA PHE A 645 7.29 19.56 5.34
C PHE A 645 6.43 20.41 4.39
N LEU A 646 5.36 21.00 4.91
CA LEU A 646 4.51 21.93 4.17
C LEU A 646 4.74 23.38 4.61
N ARG A 647 4.74 23.62 5.93
CA ARG A 647 4.97 24.93 6.56
C ARG A 647 5.24 24.75 8.05
N SER A 648 5.80 25.75 8.72
CA SER A 648 6.11 25.69 10.16
C SER A 648 4.92 25.38 11.07
N SER A 649 3.69 25.67 10.65
CA SER A 649 2.48 25.36 11.42
C SER A 649 2.00 23.91 11.29
N LYS A 650 2.56 23.12 10.36
CA LYS A 650 2.17 21.72 10.12
C LYS A 650 3.41 20.84 10.28
N PRO A 651 3.47 19.96 11.30
CA PRO A 651 4.64 19.12 11.51
C PRO A 651 4.82 18.10 10.38
N ILE A 652 6.07 17.70 10.14
CA ILE A 652 6.36 16.49 9.35
C ILE A 652 5.83 15.30 10.14
N VAL A 653 5.14 14.37 9.49
CA VAL A 653 4.70 13.11 10.10
C VAL A 653 5.66 12.00 9.71
N LEU A 654 6.29 11.39 10.72
CA LEU A 654 7.24 10.30 10.57
C LEU A 654 6.68 9.03 11.21
N ILE A 655 6.47 7.98 10.42
CA ILE A 655 6.01 6.68 10.93
C ILE A 655 7.24 5.85 11.30
N SER A 656 7.26 5.31 12.51
CA SER A 656 8.32 4.40 12.97
C SER A 656 8.30 3.09 12.19
N ILE A 657 9.48 2.69 11.73
CA ILE A 657 9.76 1.42 11.08
C ILE A 657 10.37 0.49 12.13
N PRO A 658 9.70 -0.63 12.47
CA PRO A 658 10.23 -1.56 13.46
C PRO A 658 11.59 -2.13 13.03
N ASP A 659 12.46 -2.36 14.01
CA ASP A 659 13.85 -2.76 13.78
C ASP A 659 14.10 -4.26 14.06
N GLY A 660 13.03 -4.99 14.42
CA GLY A 660 13.03 -6.43 14.71
C GLY A 660 13.43 -6.80 16.14
N ARG A 661 13.74 -5.82 17.00
CA ARG A 661 13.87 -6.05 18.44
C ARG A 661 12.49 -5.95 19.08
N LYS A 662 12.24 -6.77 20.10
CA LYS A 662 11.07 -6.59 20.96
C LYS A 662 11.22 -5.24 21.67
N GLU A 663 10.46 -4.24 21.24
CA GLU A 663 10.31 -3.02 22.01
C GLU A 663 9.69 -3.41 23.34
N LYS A 664 10.32 -2.98 24.44
CA LYS A 664 9.59 -2.93 25.72
C LYS A 664 8.56 -1.82 25.54
N PRO A 665 7.28 -2.05 25.85
CA PRO A 665 6.26 -1.02 25.70
C PRO A 665 6.69 0.23 26.49
N PRO A 666 6.49 1.44 25.95
CA PRO A 666 6.78 2.66 26.69
C PRO A 666 5.90 2.69 27.96
N GLY A 667 6.53 2.58 29.13
CA GLY A 667 5.83 2.57 30.42
C GLY A 667 6.04 1.34 31.33
N GLN A 668 7.09 0.54 31.12
CA GLN A 668 7.62 -0.39 32.13
C GLN A 668 8.99 0.03 32.65
#